data_AF-A0A0S7BGR4-F1
#
_entry.id   AF-A0A0S7BGR4-F1
#
_cell.length_a   1.000
_cell.length_b   1.000
_cell.length_c   1.000
_cell.angle_alpha   90.00
_cell.angle_beta   90.00
_cell.angle_gamma   90.00
#
_symmetry.space_group_name_H-M   'P 1'
#
loop_
_entity.id
_entity.type
_entity.pdbx_description
1 polymer ?
#
loop_
_entity_poly.entity_id
_entity_poly.type
_entity_poly.pdbx_seq_one_letter_code
_entity_poly.pdbx_strand_id
1 'polypeptide(L)'
;MRIASLLPDFWYERQQVNAQQAIFHQWRQLEASGCIENFRIAAGLSDGLREGWFFADSDAYKWLDAAVRILRDRPDPHLAELADGFIDLLARAQMPDGYLFTYNQIHFPGVRWRNLQIEHELYCHGHLIEAGVSHFEASGRTDLLAVARRAADRIVADFRGQGAAYTPGHEEIEIALLRLHAITPGDTDYLGMARQFLERRGRAWFLGVDLFRQLSDSNRRLAFVKQQKQDYRATHPDFKPFELPPGNKSIRPGNIMLRWYVSVLNGKYFQQHAPIRRQCVPEGHAVRFAYLETATAMLARATGDRSLLPALEAAWERMVTRRMYVTGGIGSLPVLEGFGNDDELDPEYAYAETCAALGSLFWNWQMAQITGAAKYSDLFEWQLYNAAAVGMGLDGTGYLYNNPLACRGGVTRKPWYAVPCCPSNLSRTWADLGGYIYTNNADSLSVHQYISSSFTDGPLNLEMRSELPWQGHVRLTVKAVRGPEPVALRLRLPAWAAGMRTRVNAQPAEAFPLPVRSDEPTDAGYDPRKAVFVPLERAWSVGDVVEIDFDMPVRLLRAHPRVKGHDGRVAVTRGPLVYCLEDCDNLGVDLFDARLDPESLSWVEDEALLGGIVKLVGRTVDGQALTFIPYFLWGNRGPSQMTVWVKEG
;
A
#
# COMPACT_ATOMS: atom_id res chain seq x y z
N MET A 1 -21.43 -4.56 -1.05
CA MET A 1 -22.36 -3.55 -0.50
C MET A 1 -21.53 -2.37 -0.01
N ARG A 2 -21.88 -1.14 -0.40
CA ARG A 2 -21.06 0.06 -0.14
C ARG A 2 -21.18 0.48 1.33
N ILE A 3 -20.03 0.65 1.99
CA ILE A 3 -19.97 1.06 3.40
C ILE A 3 -19.91 2.60 3.50
N ALA A 4 -19.05 3.29 2.74
CA ALA A 4 -18.98 4.76 2.66
C ALA A 4 -18.57 5.29 1.26
N SER A 5 -19.03 6.49 0.92
CA SER A 5 -18.71 7.23 -0.31
C SER A 5 -17.97 8.52 -0.01
N LEU A 6 -16.90 8.84 -0.74
CA LEU A 6 -16.18 10.10 -0.55
C LEU A 6 -16.98 11.28 -1.10
N LEU A 7 -16.90 12.41 -0.38
CA LEU A 7 -17.49 13.71 -0.77
C LEU A 7 -16.39 14.65 -1.28
N PRO A 8 -16.74 15.69 -2.08
CA PRO A 8 -15.76 16.64 -2.62
C PRO A 8 -14.85 17.25 -1.56
N ASP A 9 -13.55 16.98 -1.70
CA ASP A 9 -12.44 17.38 -0.82
C ASP A 9 -11.11 16.78 -1.32
N PHE A 10 -10.04 16.92 -0.54
CA PHE A 10 -8.68 16.43 -0.80
C PHE A 10 -8.55 15.01 -1.39
N TRP A 11 -9.20 14.00 -0.79
CA TRP A 11 -9.11 12.61 -1.29
C TRP A 11 -10.05 12.34 -2.47
N TYR A 12 -11.17 13.05 -2.53
CA TYR A 12 -12.09 12.95 -3.66
C TYR A 12 -11.46 13.48 -4.94
N GLU A 13 -10.68 14.57 -4.85
CA GLU A 13 -9.90 15.13 -5.95
C GLU A 13 -8.85 14.12 -6.46
N ARG A 14 -8.14 13.43 -5.56
CA ARG A 14 -7.24 12.34 -5.95
C ARG A 14 -7.97 11.18 -6.60
N GLN A 15 -9.17 10.84 -6.12
CA GLN A 15 -10.01 9.87 -6.83
C GLN A 15 -10.42 10.37 -8.21
N GLN A 16 -10.60 11.69 -8.42
CA GLN A 16 -10.87 12.28 -9.75
C GLN A 16 -9.68 12.12 -10.68
N VAL A 17 -8.48 12.51 -10.24
CA VAL A 17 -7.25 12.29 -11.00
C VAL A 17 -7.07 10.80 -11.33
N ASN A 18 -7.32 9.93 -10.36
CA ASN A 18 -7.23 8.48 -10.57
C ASN A 18 -8.21 7.98 -11.65
N ALA A 19 -9.48 8.36 -11.54
CA ALA A 19 -10.56 7.91 -12.43
C ALA A 19 -10.50 8.54 -13.84
N GLN A 20 -9.98 9.75 -13.97
CA GLN A 20 -10.00 10.51 -15.22
C GLN A 20 -8.66 10.47 -15.97
N GLN A 21 -7.54 10.23 -15.29
CA GLN A 21 -6.21 10.33 -15.89
C GLN A 21 -5.36 9.08 -15.63
N ALA A 22 -5.14 8.72 -14.36
CA ALA A 22 -4.21 7.67 -13.99
C ALA A 22 -4.61 6.31 -14.60
N ILE A 23 -5.89 5.93 -14.48
CA ILE A 23 -6.38 4.64 -14.96
C ILE A 23 -6.20 4.46 -16.48
N PHE A 24 -6.41 5.51 -17.27
CA PHE A 24 -6.23 5.47 -18.72
C PHE A 24 -4.75 5.55 -19.13
N HIS A 25 -3.94 6.30 -18.39
CA HIS A 25 -2.48 6.31 -18.57
C HIS A 25 -1.89 4.92 -18.32
N GLN A 26 -2.29 4.27 -17.23
CA GLN A 26 -1.88 2.91 -16.89
C GLN A 26 -2.25 1.92 -18.00
N TRP A 27 -3.48 1.97 -18.51
CA TRP A 27 -3.89 1.12 -19.64
C TRP A 27 -2.99 1.30 -20.86
N ARG A 28 -2.70 2.55 -21.25
CA ARG A 28 -1.77 2.85 -22.36
C ARG A 28 -0.37 2.30 -22.11
N GLN A 29 0.13 2.35 -20.88
CA GLN A 29 1.45 1.79 -20.53
C GLN A 29 1.44 0.25 -20.56
N LEU A 30 0.35 -0.39 -20.15
CA LEU A 30 0.19 -1.85 -20.23
C LEU A 30 0.14 -2.34 -21.68
N GLU A 31 -0.53 -1.61 -22.57
CA GLU A 31 -0.49 -1.87 -24.02
C GLU A 31 0.92 -1.63 -24.59
N ALA A 32 1.53 -0.47 -24.28
CA ALA A 32 2.84 -0.09 -24.82
C ALA A 32 4.00 -0.99 -24.35
N SER A 33 3.87 -1.63 -23.19
CA SER A 33 4.86 -2.59 -22.66
C SER A 33 4.66 -4.02 -23.17
N GLY A 34 3.58 -4.28 -23.92
CA GLY A 34 3.20 -5.62 -24.38
C GLY A 34 2.54 -6.49 -23.30
N CYS A 35 2.20 -5.91 -22.14
CA CYS A 35 1.56 -6.65 -21.05
C CYS A 35 0.20 -7.22 -21.48
N ILE A 36 -0.66 -6.41 -22.11
CA ILE A 36 -1.97 -6.87 -22.62
C ILE A 36 -1.79 -7.83 -23.80
N GLU A 37 -0.77 -7.59 -24.64
CA GLU A 37 -0.46 -8.45 -25.79
C GLU A 37 -0.17 -9.89 -25.39
N ASN A 38 0.47 -10.10 -24.24
CA ASN A 38 0.70 -11.44 -23.70
C ASN A 38 -0.58 -12.27 -23.56
N PHE A 39 -1.71 -11.64 -23.20
CA PHE A 39 -3.00 -12.30 -23.12
C PHE A 39 -3.62 -12.56 -24.50
N ARG A 40 -3.42 -11.66 -25.47
CA ARG A 40 -3.83 -11.89 -26.87
C ARG A 40 -3.12 -13.09 -27.48
N ILE A 41 -1.82 -13.23 -27.22
CA ILE A 41 -1.03 -14.39 -27.63
C ILE A 41 -1.54 -15.66 -26.92
N ALA A 42 -1.73 -15.62 -25.61
CA ALA A 42 -2.22 -16.76 -24.85
C ALA A 42 -3.65 -17.21 -25.28
N ALA A 43 -4.47 -16.27 -25.76
CA ALA A 43 -5.80 -16.53 -26.32
C ALA A 43 -5.78 -16.99 -27.79
N GLY A 44 -4.62 -17.05 -28.45
CA GLY A 44 -4.49 -17.38 -29.87
C GLY A 44 -5.07 -16.31 -30.81
N LEU A 45 -5.17 -15.06 -30.35
CA LEU A 45 -5.67 -13.92 -31.12
C LEU A 45 -4.55 -13.10 -31.77
N SER A 46 -3.30 -13.37 -31.41
CA SER A 46 -2.12 -12.72 -31.94
C SER A 46 -0.94 -13.68 -31.96
N ASP A 47 -0.09 -13.55 -32.97
CA ASP A 47 1.20 -14.24 -33.04
C ASP A 47 2.29 -13.32 -32.48
N GLY A 48 3.23 -13.86 -31.70
CA GLY A 48 4.31 -13.05 -31.17
C GLY A 48 5.06 -13.69 -30.02
N LEU A 49 5.87 -12.86 -29.36
CA LEU A 49 6.60 -13.21 -28.16
C LEU A 49 5.97 -12.52 -26.96
N ARG A 50 5.93 -13.23 -25.83
CA ARG A 50 5.59 -12.61 -24.55
C ARG A 50 6.65 -11.58 -24.16
N GLU A 51 6.24 -10.41 -23.67
CA GLU A 51 7.12 -9.37 -23.11
C GLU A 51 6.94 -9.17 -21.60
N GLY A 52 7.94 -8.54 -20.98
CA GLY A 52 7.98 -8.30 -19.53
C GLY A 52 8.56 -9.46 -18.70
N TRP A 53 8.54 -9.27 -17.38
CA TRP A 53 8.92 -10.30 -16.41
C TRP A 53 7.87 -11.41 -16.33
N PHE A 54 8.22 -12.56 -15.73
CA PHE A 54 7.27 -13.66 -15.56
C PHE A 54 6.00 -13.24 -14.80
N PHE A 55 6.07 -12.24 -13.90
CA PHE A 55 4.90 -11.72 -13.16
C PHE A 55 4.12 -10.59 -13.84
N ALA A 56 4.44 -10.22 -15.10
CA ALA A 56 3.81 -9.07 -15.77
C ALA A 56 2.27 -9.14 -15.83
N ASP A 57 1.70 -10.35 -15.77
CA ASP A 57 0.25 -10.59 -15.79
C ASP A 57 -0.45 -9.89 -14.61
N SER A 58 0.22 -9.82 -13.46
CA SER A 58 -0.30 -9.16 -12.27
C SER A 58 -0.50 -7.65 -12.44
N ASP A 59 0.26 -7.00 -13.33
CA ASP A 59 0.13 -5.56 -13.56
C ASP A 59 -1.21 -5.25 -14.24
N ALA A 60 -1.62 -6.09 -15.18
CA ALA A 60 -2.92 -6.01 -15.83
C ALA A 60 -4.07 -6.38 -14.88
N TYR A 61 -3.90 -7.40 -14.03
CA TYR A 61 -4.92 -7.78 -13.05
C TYR A 61 -5.16 -6.67 -12.01
N LYS A 62 -4.10 -6.02 -11.51
CA LYS A 62 -4.23 -4.87 -10.60
C LYS A 62 -4.90 -3.68 -11.27
N TRP A 63 -4.63 -3.45 -12.56
CA TRP A 63 -5.33 -2.42 -13.32
C TRP A 63 -6.82 -2.74 -13.43
N LEU A 64 -7.17 -3.99 -13.73
CA LEU A 64 -8.57 -4.42 -13.80
C LEU A 64 -9.27 -4.28 -12.44
N ASP A 65 -8.61 -4.68 -11.35
CA ASP A 65 -9.08 -4.47 -9.96
C ASP A 65 -9.34 -2.97 -9.68
N ALA A 66 -8.43 -2.09 -10.10
CA ALA A 66 -8.64 -0.64 -9.99
C ALA A 66 -9.81 -0.14 -10.85
N ALA A 67 -9.87 -0.55 -12.12
CA ALA A 67 -10.90 -0.12 -13.06
C ALA A 67 -12.31 -0.48 -12.58
N VAL A 68 -12.53 -1.72 -12.13
CA VAL A 68 -13.86 -2.17 -11.66
C VAL A 68 -14.27 -1.46 -10.37
N ARG A 69 -13.33 -1.13 -9.48
CA ARG A 69 -13.59 -0.32 -8.28
C ARG A 69 -13.91 1.13 -8.61
N ILE A 70 -13.25 1.72 -9.60
CA ILE A 70 -13.56 3.07 -10.09
C ILE A 70 -14.97 3.09 -10.69
N LEU A 71 -15.30 2.12 -11.56
CA LEU A 71 -16.61 2.02 -12.23
C LEU A 71 -17.78 1.90 -11.24
N ARG A 72 -17.57 1.28 -10.07
CA ARG A 72 -18.56 1.22 -8.98
C ARG A 72 -19.07 2.60 -8.59
N ASP A 73 -18.17 3.55 -8.41
CA ASP A 73 -18.47 4.87 -7.87
C ASP A 73 -18.63 5.93 -8.98
N ARG A 74 -17.99 5.70 -10.13
CA ARG A 74 -17.88 6.63 -11.24
C ARG A 74 -17.97 5.87 -12.56
N PRO A 75 -19.19 5.57 -13.01
CA PRO A 75 -19.41 4.92 -14.29
C PRO A 75 -18.82 5.77 -15.43
N ASP A 76 -17.99 5.15 -16.26
CA ASP A 76 -17.41 5.74 -17.46
C ASP A 76 -17.51 4.71 -18.60
N PRO A 77 -18.23 5.01 -19.70
CA PRO A 77 -18.44 4.04 -20.77
C PRO A 77 -17.15 3.54 -21.43
N HIS A 78 -16.13 4.40 -21.55
CA HIS A 78 -14.87 4.01 -22.17
C HIS A 78 -14.07 3.09 -21.25
N LEU A 79 -13.99 3.41 -19.95
CA LEU A 79 -13.36 2.51 -18.97
C LEU A 79 -14.09 1.17 -18.86
N ALA A 80 -15.43 1.18 -18.95
CA ALA A 80 -16.24 -0.04 -18.96
C ALA A 80 -15.93 -0.90 -20.19
N GLU A 81 -15.84 -0.31 -21.39
CA GLU A 81 -15.47 -1.01 -22.61
C GLU A 81 -14.08 -1.66 -22.50
N LEU A 82 -13.09 -0.93 -21.97
CA LEU A 82 -11.74 -1.47 -21.76
C LEU A 82 -11.73 -2.62 -20.75
N ALA A 83 -12.44 -2.47 -19.63
CA ALA A 83 -12.53 -3.49 -18.59
C ALA A 83 -13.26 -4.74 -19.10
N ASP A 84 -14.41 -4.59 -19.74
CA ASP A 84 -15.21 -5.69 -20.30
C ASP A 84 -14.44 -6.42 -21.41
N GLY A 85 -13.82 -5.67 -22.32
CA GLY A 85 -12.97 -6.26 -23.36
C GLY A 85 -11.79 -7.04 -22.78
N PHE A 86 -11.20 -6.58 -21.68
CA PHE A 86 -10.16 -7.32 -21.00
C PHE A 86 -10.68 -8.56 -20.26
N ILE A 87 -11.83 -8.49 -19.59
CA ILE A 87 -12.49 -9.64 -18.95
C ILE A 87 -12.74 -10.75 -19.99
N ASP A 88 -13.27 -10.40 -21.17
CA ASP A 88 -13.49 -11.32 -22.27
C ASP A 88 -12.19 -11.95 -22.78
N LEU A 89 -11.12 -11.15 -22.87
CA LEU A 89 -9.79 -11.63 -23.24
C LEU A 89 -9.25 -12.63 -22.22
N LEU A 90 -9.40 -12.37 -20.92
CA LEU A 90 -8.99 -13.28 -19.85
C LEU A 90 -9.76 -14.60 -19.92
N ALA A 91 -11.06 -14.55 -20.17
CA ALA A 91 -11.89 -15.75 -20.33
C ALA A 91 -11.43 -16.62 -21.52
N ARG A 92 -10.98 -16.01 -22.62
CA ARG A 92 -10.43 -16.70 -23.79
C ARG A 92 -9.01 -17.25 -23.56
N ALA A 93 -8.18 -16.50 -22.85
CA ALA A 93 -6.81 -16.90 -22.53
C ALA A 93 -6.74 -18.02 -21.45
N GLN A 94 -7.76 -18.13 -20.60
CA GLN A 94 -7.79 -19.13 -19.53
C GLN A 94 -7.91 -20.55 -20.10
N MET A 95 -7.02 -21.45 -19.68
CA MET A 95 -7.05 -22.84 -20.11
C MET A 95 -8.35 -23.55 -19.69
N PRO A 96 -8.77 -24.63 -20.38
CA PRO A 96 -9.99 -25.38 -20.03
C PRO A 96 -10.04 -25.86 -18.57
N ASP A 97 -8.86 -26.08 -17.99
CA ASP A 97 -8.68 -26.62 -16.66
C ASP A 97 -8.64 -25.54 -15.55
N GLY A 98 -8.77 -24.25 -15.93
CA GLY A 98 -8.78 -23.09 -15.03
C GLY A 98 -7.46 -22.34 -14.90
N TYR A 99 -6.34 -22.88 -15.39
CA TYR A 99 -5.03 -22.24 -15.31
C TYR A 99 -4.92 -20.98 -16.19
N LEU A 100 -4.36 -19.90 -15.65
CA LEU A 100 -4.08 -18.67 -16.40
C LEU A 100 -2.77 -18.02 -15.92
N PHE A 101 -1.70 -18.27 -16.67
CA PHE A 101 -0.39 -17.65 -16.49
C PHE A 101 0.37 -17.69 -17.81
N THR A 102 0.41 -16.53 -18.48
CA THR A 102 0.80 -16.45 -19.89
C THR A 102 2.29 -16.80 -20.10
N TYR A 103 3.16 -16.59 -19.10
CA TYR A 103 4.57 -17.00 -19.17
C TYR A 103 4.75 -18.50 -19.43
N ASN A 104 4.04 -19.34 -18.68
CA ASN A 104 4.09 -20.79 -18.89
C ASN A 104 3.27 -21.22 -20.10
N GLN A 105 2.07 -20.65 -20.31
CA GLN A 105 1.24 -21.01 -21.46
C GLN A 105 1.97 -20.79 -22.79
N ILE A 106 2.78 -19.73 -22.89
CA ILE A 106 3.47 -19.36 -24.12
C ILE A 106 4.85 -20.05 -24.24
N HIS A 107 5.68 -19.98 -23.19
CA HIS A 107 7.07 -20.46 -23.30
C HIS A 107 7.26 -21.92 -22.90
N PHE A 108 6.38 -22.46 -22.05
CA PHE A 108 6.55 -23.76 -21.41
C PHE A 108 5.21 -24.53 -21.33
N PRO A 109 4.55 -24.79 -22.47
CA PRO A 109 3.23 -25.42 -22.47
C PRO A 109 3.25 -26.77 -21.75
N GLY A 110 2.25 -27.00 -20.91
CA GLY A 110 2.14 -28.20 -20.06
C GLY A 110 2.96 -28.16 -18.76
N VAL A 111 3.69 -27.07 -18.49
CA VAL A 111 4.42 -26.87 -17.23
C VAL A 111 3.68 -25.88 -16.34
N ARG A 112 3.52 -26.21 -15.06
CA ARG A 112 2.99 -25.34 -14.01
C ARG A 112 3.62 -25.65 -12.65
N TRP A 113 3.63 -24.69 -11.74
CA TRP A 113 4.06 -24.82 -10.34
C TRP A 113 5.52 -25.27 -10.16
N ARG A 114 6.40 -24.91 -11.10
CA ARG A 114 7.77 -25.44 -11.12
C ARG A 114 8.71 -24.71 -10.18
N ASN A 115 8.67 -23.37 -10.22
CA ASN A 115 9.55 -22.48 -9.46
C ASN A 115 8.73 -21.55 -8.57
N LEU A 116 7.91 -22.13 -7.68
CA LEU A 116 6.94 -21.40 -6.84
C LEU A 116 7.57 -20.32 -5.96
N GLN A 117 8.83 -20.47 -5.58
CA GLN A 117 9.54 -19.48 -4.77
C GLN A 117 9.97 -18.26 -5.60
N ILE A 118 10.08 -18.38 -6.93
CA ILE A 118 10.74 -17.40 -7.79
C ILE A 118 9.81 -16.83 -8.87
N GLU A 119 9.02 -17.66 -9.56
CA GLU A 119 8.34 -17.28 -10.82
C GLU A 119 6.92 -16.72 -10.62
N HIS A 120 6.47 -16.47 -9.37
CA HIS A 120 5.25 -15.70 -9.05
C HIS A 120 3.95 -16.22 -9.69
N GLU A 121 3.86 -17.51 -10.01
CA GLU A 121 2.66 -18.11 -10.60
C GLU A 121 1.43 -17.90 -9.69
N LEU A 122 1.53 -18.28 -8.42
CA LEU A 122 0.46 -18.11 -7.43
C LEU A 122 0.18 -16.63 -7.12
N TYR A 123 1.19 -15.77 -7.18
CA TYR A 123 1.04 -14.32 -6.99
C TYR A 123 0.17 -13.70 -8.09
N CYS A 124 0.41 -14.06 -9.36
CA CYS A 124 -0.42 -13.58 -10.46
C CYS A 124 -1.86 -14.10 -10.36
N HIS A 125 -2.04 -15.37 -9.99
CA HIS A 125 -3.38 -15.92 -9.76
C HIS A 125 -4.09 -15.23 -8.59
N GLY A 126 -3.37 -14.87 -7.54
CA GLY A 126 -3.95 -14.13 -6.41
C GLY A 126 -4.50 -12.77 -6.86
N HIS A 127 -3.75 -11.99 -7.61
CA HIS A 127 -4.25 -10.71 -8.15
C HIS A 127 -5.40 -10.87 -9.15
N LEU A 128 -5.43 -11.94 -9.96
CA LEU A 128 -6.59 -12.27 -10.80
C LEU A 128 -7.84 -12.53 -9.94
N ILE A 129 -7.68 -13.31 -8.87
CA ILE A 129 -8.77 -13.63 -7.95
C ILE A 129 -9.27 -12.37 -7.24
N GLU A 130 -8.36 -11.51 -6.76
CA GLU A 130 -8.74 -10.22 -6.17
C GLU A 130 -9.55 -9.35 -7.14
N ALA A 131 -9.13 -9.24 -8.41
CA ALA A 131 -9.88 -8.50 -9.42
C ALA A 131 -11.29 -9.08 -9.64
N GLY A 132 -11.42 -10.42 -9.68
CA GLY A 132 -12.71 -11.10 -9.81
C GLY A 132 -13.64 -10.88 -8.62
N VAL A 133 -13.11 -10.90 -7.40
CA VAL A 133 -13.87 -10.57 -6.18
C VAL A 133 -14.33 -9.11 -6.24
N SER A 134 -13.42 -8.17 -6.51
CA SER A 134 -13.74 -6.75 -6.58
C SER A 134 -14.78 -6.44 -7.66
N HIS A 135 -14.71 -7.10 -8.82
CA HIS A 135 -15.71 -6.93 -9.89
C HIS A 135 -17.10 -7.36 -9.45
N PHE A 136 -17.20 -8.51 -8.76
CA PHE A 136 -18.46 -8.99 -8.20
C PHE A 136 -18.98 -8.05 -7.11
N GLU A 137 -18.13 -7.60 -6.19
CA GLU A 137 -18.51 -6.65 -5.13
C GLU A 137 -18.97 -5.30 -5.69
N ALA A 138 -18.39 -4.85 -6.81
CA ALA A 138 -18.68 -3.59 -7.47
C ALA A 138 -19.97 -3.60 -8.30
N SER A 139 -20.25 -4.69 -9.02
CA SER A 139 -21.30 -4.73 -10.06
C SER A 139 -22.35 -5.83 -9.87
N GLY A 140 -22.09 -6.83 -9.03
CA GLY A 140 -22.89 -8.06 -8.92
C GLY A 140 -22.72 -9.04 -10.10
N ARG A 141 -21.93 -8.69 -11.13
CA ARG A 141 -21.65 -9.56 -12.28
C ARG A 141 -20.69 -10.70 -11.91
N THR A 142 -20.86 -11.85 -12.56
CA THR A 142 -20.15 -13.09 -12.21
C THR A 142 -19.21 -13.60 -13.30
N ASP A 143 -19.12 -12.93 -14.45
CA ASP A 143 -18.23 -13.27 -15.57
C ASP A 143 -16.75 -13.31 -15.16
N LEU A 144 -16.18 -12.24 -14.61
CA LEU A 144 -14.80 -12.26 -14.11
C LEU A 144 -14.67 -13.14 -12.86
N LEU A 145 -15.71 -13.18 -12.01
CA LEU A 145 -15.72 -14.06 -10.84
C LEU A 145 -15.63 -15.54 -11.26
N ALA A 146 -16.25 -15.93 -12.37
CA ALA A 146 -16.16 -17.29 -12.88
C ALA A 146 -14.74 -17.64 -13.34
N VAL A 147 -14.06 -16.70 -14.02
CA VAL A 147 -12.63 -16.86 -14.38
C VAL A 147 -11.77 -17.01 -13.11
N ALA A 148 -11.96 -16.13 -12.13
CA ALA A 148 -11.26 -16.18 -10.85
C ALA A 148 -11.50 -17.49 -10.09
N ARG A 149 -12.76 -17.96 -10.01
CA ARG A 149 -13.10 -19.22 -9.34
C ARG A 149 -12.47 -20.42 -10.02
N ARG A 150 -12.50 -20.52 -11.35
CA ARG A 150 -11.83 -21.61 -12.06
C ARG A 150 -10.33 -21.64 -11.80
N ALA A 151 -9.70 -20.47 -11.70
CA ALA A 151 -8.29 -20.34 -11.30
C ALA A 151 -8.06 -20.79 -9.84
N ALA A 152 -8.93 -20.40 -8.91
CA ALA A 152 -8.87 -20.84 -7.52
C ALA A 152 -9.10 -22.35 -7.37
N ASP A 153 -10.09 -22.92 -8.06
CA ASP A 153 -10.41 -24.34 -8.07
C ASP A 153 -9.24 -25.17 -8.60
N ARG A 154 -8.55 -24.67 -9.65
CA ARG A 154 -7.31 -25.24 -10.16
C ARG A 154 -6.22 -25.29 -9.08
N ILE A 155 -6.02 -24.19 -8.35
CA ILE A 155 -5.05 -24.13 -7.24
C ILE A 155 -5.44 -25.12 -6.15
N VAL A 156 -6.71 -25.14 -5.74
CA VAL A 156 -7.19 -26.08 -4.72
C VAL A 156 -6.94 -27.53 -5.16
N ALA A 157 -7.24 -27.88 -6.41
CA ALA A 157 -7.04 -29.23 -6.95
C ALA A 157 -5.56 -29.66 -6.93
N ASP A 158 -4.64 -28.75 -7.24
CA ASP A 158 -3.22 -29.07 -7.37
C ASP A 158 -2.47 -29.02 -6.03
N PHE A 159 -2.91 -28.17 -5.09
CA PHE A 159 -2.20 -27.89 -3.83
C PHE A 159 -2.82 -28.50 -2.58
N ARG A 160 -4.07 -28.99 -2.61
CA ARG A 160 -4.68 -29.63 -1.44
C ARG A 160 -3.84 -30.79 -0.92
N GLY A 161 -3.48 -30.73 0.37
CA GLY A 161 -2.67 -31.76 1.01
C GLY A 161 -1.17 -31.67 0.75
N GLN A 162 -0.72 -30.70 -0.07
CA GLN A 162 0.71 -30.51 -0.33
C GLN A 162 1.47 -30.00 0.90
N GLY A 163 2.76 -30.33 0.95
CA GLY A 163 3.67 -29.95 2.02
C GLY A 163 4.22 -28.53 1.90
N ALA A 164 5.08 -28.16 2.85
CA ALA A 164 5.64 -26.81 2.97
C ALA A 164 6.49 -26.32 1.77
N ALA A 165 7.04 -27.23 0.97
CA ALA A 165 7.79 -26.90 -0.24
C ALA A 165 6.93 -26.24 -1.34
N TYR A 166 5.60 -26.37 -1.26
CA TYR A 166 4.65 -25.89 -2.26
C TYR A 166 3.97 -24.58 -1.89
N THR A 167 4.54 -23.82 -0.95
CA THR A 167 4.08 -22.47 -0.61
C THR A 167 4.64 -21.44 -1.60
N PRO A 168 3.95 -20.31 -1.85
CA PRO A 168 4.45 -19.30 -2.78
C PRO A 168 5.64 -18.53 -2.18
N GLY A 169 6.60 -18.13 -3.01
CA GLY A 169 7.71 -17.26 -2.58
C GLY A 169 7.35 -15.77 -2.54
N HIS A 170 6.21 -15.38 -3.10
CA HIS A 170 5.61 -14.06 -2.87
C HIS A 170 4.16 -14.26 -2.46
N GLU A 171 3.84 -13.83 -1.25
CA GLU A 171 2.51 -13.81 -0.65
C GLU A 171 1.59 -12.94 -1.49
N GLU A 172 0.32 -13.33 -1.59
CA GLU A 172 -0.79 -12.60 -2.25
C GLU A 172 -1.98 -13.54 -2.38
N ILE A 173 -1.73 -14.78 -2.81
CA ILE A 173 -2.78 -15.79 -3.02
C ILE A 173 -3.57 -16.08 -1.74
N GLU A 174 -2.93 -15.98 -0.58
CA GLU A 174 -3.55 -16.17 0.72
C GLU A 174 -4.61 -15.08 0.99
N ILE A 175 -4.32 -13.82 0.66
CA ILE A 175 -5.27 -12.70 0.74
C ILE A 175 -6.44 -12.96 -0.21
N ALA A 176 -6.11 -13.29 -1.46
CA ALA A 176 -7.10 -13.47 -2.52
C ALA A 176 -8.10 -14.60 -2.21
N LEU A 177 -7.61 -15.74 -1.72
CA LEU A 177 -8.45 -16.88 -1.32
C LEU A 177 -9.33 -16.56 -0.10
N LEU A 178 -8.84 -15.78 0.86
CA LEU A 178 -9.65 -15.32 2.00
C LEU A 178 -10.74 -14.33 1.57
N ARG A 179 -10.43 -13.41 0.63
CA ARG A 179 -11.42 -12.52 0.02
C ARG A 179 -12.47 -13.30 -0.78
N LEU A 180 -12.05 -14.30 -1.57
CA LEU A 180 -12.96 -15.15 -2.32
C LEU A 180 -13.89 -15.93 -1.37
N HIS A 181 -13.34 -16.53 -0.31
CA HIS A 181 -14.14 -17.20 0.71
C HIS A 181 -15.18 -16.27 1.36
N ALA A 182 -14.85 -15.00 1.61
CA ALA A 182 -15.79 -14.05 2.22
C ALA A 182 -17.05 -13.83 1.38
N ILE A 183 -16.95 -13.89 0.05
CA ILE A 183 -18.09 -13.79 -0.87
C ILE A 183 -18.68 -15.15 -1.26
N THR A 184 -18.03 -16.26 -0.90
CA THR A 184 -18.51 -17.63 -1.08
C THR A 184 -18.40 -18.46 0.22
N PRO A 185 -19.04 -18.06 1.33
CA PRO A 185 -18.78 -18.65 2.64
C PRO A 185 -19.16 -20.13 2.76
N GLY A 186 -20.07 -20.63 1.91
CA GLY A 186 -20.41 -22.05 1.82
C GLY A 186 -19.32 -22.93 1.20
N ASP A 187 -18.32 -22.33 0.54
CA ASP A 187 -17.15 -23.00 0.01
C ASP A 187 -15.98 -22.86 0.98
N THR A 188 -15.73 -23.91 1.75
CA THR A 188 -14.66 -23.95 2.75
C THR A 188 -13.29 -24.27 2.15
N ASP A 189 -13.23 -24.65 0.88
CA ASP A 189 -11.98 -25.11 0.26
C ASP A 189 -10.99 -23.96 0.10
N TYR A 190 -11.47 -22.76 -0.23
CA TYR A 190 -10.62 -21.56 -0.34
C TYR A 190 -10.05 -21.14 1.02
N LEU A 191 -10.86 -21.14 2.08
CA LEU A 191 -10.38 -20.89 3.45
C LEU A 191 -9.36 -21.94 3.88
N GLY A 192 -9.64 -23.23 3.61
CA GLY A 192 -8.73 -24.33 3.90
C GLY A 192 -7.40 -24.18 3.17
N MET A 193 -7.42 -23.72 1.92
CA MET A 193 -6.23 -23.51 1.11
C MET A 193 -5.40 -22.31 1.55
N ALA A 194 -6.03 -21.17 1.83
CA ALA A 194 -5.35 -20.02 2.43
C ALA A 194 -4.68 -20.38 3.75
N ARG A 195 -5.42 -21.08 4.64
CA ARG A 195 -4.88 -21.59 5.91
C ARG A 195 -3.69 -22.52 5.68
N GLN A 196 -3.78 -23.43 4.71
CA GLN A 196 -2.68 -24.35 4.40
C GLN A 196 -1.42 -23.59 3.97
N PHE A 197 -1.53 -22.64 3.04
CA PHE A 197 -0.37 -21.87 2.59
C PHE A 197 0.30 -21.11 3.75
N LEU A 198 -0.50 -20.44 4.60
CA LEU A 198 -0.01 -19.71 5.76
C LEU A 198 0.64 -20.63 6.81
N GLU A 199 -0.03 -21.70 7.21
CA GLU A 199 0.44 -22.59 8.28
C GLU A 199 1.63 -23.45 7.87
N ARG A 200 1.78 -23.75 6.57
CA ARG A 200 2.89 -24.52 6.04
C ARG A 200 4.14 -23.66 5.80
N ARG A 201 4.00 -22.34 5.68
CA ARG A 201 5.12 -21.41 5.51
C ARG A 201 6.13 -21.56 6.66
N GLY A 202 7.41 -21.57 6.31
CA GLY A 202 8.51 -21.71 7.28
C GLY A 202 8.68 -23.10 7.88
N ARG A 203 8.12 -24.15 7.25
CA ARG A 203 8.25 -25.55 7.69
C ARG A 203 8.92 -26.46 6.66
N ALA A 204 9.48 -25.90 5.59
CA ALA A 204 10.16 -26.67 4.55
C ALA A 204 11.50 -27.21 5.04
N TRP A 205 11.69 -28.53 4.94
CA TRP A 205 12.97 -29.17 5.22
C TRP A 205 13.89 -28.97 4.00
N PHE A 206 15.17 -28.66 4.23
CA PHE A 206 16.15 -28.39 3.17
C PHE A 206 15.80 -27.20 2.24
N LEU A 207 15.12 -26.17 2.77
CA LEU A 207 14.72 -24.97 2.02
C LEU A 207 15.85 -24.40 1.14
N GLY A 208 17.08 -24.29 1.66
CA GLY A 208 18.21 -23.74 0.89
C GLY A 208 18.56 -24.55 -0.36
N VAL A 209 18.43 -25.88 -0.32
CA VAL A 209 18.68 -26.76 -1.48
C VAL A 209 17.57 -26.59 -2.52
N ASP A 210 16.31 -26.55 -2.07
CA ASP A 210 15.17 -26.34 -2.98
C ASP A 210 15.21 -24.94 -3.62
N LEU A 211 15.51 -23.90 -2.86
CA LEU A 211 15.70 -22.54 -3.37
C LEU A 211 16.84 -22.49 -4.40
N PHE A 212 17.99 -23.11 -4.12
CA PHE A 212 19.08 -23.18 -5.09
C PHE A 212 18.66 -23.89 -6.38
N ARG A 213 17.91 -25.01 -6.28
CA ARG A 213 17.39 -25.73 -7.43
C ARG A 213 16.43 -24.86 -8.25
N GLN A 214 15.47 -24.19 -7.60
CA GLN A 214 14.49 -23.32 -8.26
C GLN A 214 15.15 -22.09 -8.90
N LEU A 215 16.13 -21.47 -8.23
CA LEU A 215 16.91 -20.35 -8.80
C LEU A 215 17.70 -20.79 -10.03
N SER A 216 18.34 -21.97 -9.98
CA SER A 216 19.08 -22.52 -11.11
C SER A 216 18.16 -22.85 -12.30
N ASP A 217 17.01 -23.48 -12.03
CA ASP A 217 16.00 -23.81 -13.06
C ASP A 217 15.38 -22.54 -13.68
N SER A 218 15.03 -21.55 -12.85
CA SER A 218 14.49 -20.26 -13.31
C SER A 218 15.51 -19.49 -14.17
N ASN A 219 16.79 -19.46 -13.79
CA ASN A 219 17.84 -18.86 -14.61
C ASN A 219 18.00 -19.56 -15.97
N ARG A 220 17.92 -20.90 -16.02
CA ARG A 220 17.94 -21.66 -17.28
C ARG A 220 16.72 -21.34 -18.14
N ARG A 221 15.55 -21.22 -17.53
CA ARG A 221 14.29 -20.87 -18.22
C ARG A 221 14.33 -19.46 -18.78
N LEU A 222 14.86 -18.49 -18.03
CA LEU A 222 15.09 -17.12 -18.53
C LEU A 222 16.08 -17.10 -19.70
N ALA A 223 17.16 -17.88 -19.63
CA ALA A 223 18.11 -18.02 -20.72
C ALA A 223 17.46 -18.65 -21.97
N PHE A 224 16.62 -19.67 -21.78
CA PHE A 224 15.85 -20.28 -22.86
C PHE A 224 14.88 -19.28 -23.51
N VAL A 225 14.11 -18.53 -22.71
CA VAL A 225 13.20 -17.48 -23.22
C VAL A 225 13.99 -16.42 -23.99
N LYS A 226 15.14 -15.99 -23.48
CA LYS A 226 16.01 -15.04 -24.18
C LYS A 226 16.44 -15.57 -25.55
N GLN A 227 16.84 -16.83 -25.63
CA GLN A 227 17.21 -17.46 -26.90
C GLN A 227 16.00 -17.55 -27.85
N GLN A 228 14.83 -17.99 -27.36
CA GLN A 228 13.60 -18.06 -28.16
C GLN A 228 13.22 -16.69 -28.74
N LYS A 229 13.37 -15.61 -27.95
CA LYS A 229 13.14 -14.24 -28.44
C LYS A 229 14.13 -13.85 -29.53
N GLN A 230 15.40 -14.26 -29.42
CA GLN A 230 16.41 -14.00 -30.44
C GLN A 230 16.11 -14.76 -31.74
N ASP A 231 15.74 -16.04 -31.65
CA ASP A 231 15.42 -16.90 -32.80
C ASP A 231 14.18 -16.40 -33.54
N TYR A 232 13.15 -15.98 -32.80
CA TYR A 232 11.94 -15.42 -33.39
C TYR A 232 12.22 -14.10 -34.11
N ARG A 233 13.02 -13.20 -33.53
CA ARG A 233 13.43 -11.94 -34.19
C ARG A 233 14.27 -12.17 -35.44
N ALA A 234 15.11 -13.22 -35.44
CA ALA A 234 15.89 -13.58 -36.62
C ALA A 234 15.01 -14.09 -37.78
N THR A 235 13.89 -14.73 -37.47
CA THR A 235 12.95 -15.28 -38.46
C THR A 235 11.82 -14.31 -38.83
N HIS A 236 11.61 -13.24 -38.05
CA HIS A 236 10.58 -12.23 -38.25
C HIS A 236 11.23 -10.82 -38.25
N PRO A 237 11.95 -10.43 -39.31
CA PRO A 237 12.70 -9.17 -39.36
C PRO A 237 11.81 -7.92 -39.25
N ASP A 238 10.53 -8.04 -39.60
CA ASP A 238 9.54 -6.96 -39.51
C ASP A 238 8.88 -6.86 -38.12
N PHE A 239 9.15 -7.81 -37.20
CA PHE A 239 8.61 -7.78 -35.84
C PHE A 239 9.24 -6.63 -35.04
N LYS A 240 8.38 -5.75 -34.51
CA LYS A 240 8.77 -4.64 -33.65
C LYS A 240 8.54 -5.04 -32.19
N PRO A 241 9.60 -5.30 -31.39
CA PRO A 241 9.44 -5.65 -30.00
C PRO A 241 8.88 -4.47 -29.19
N PHE A 242 8.11 -4.78 -28.15
CA PHE A 242 7.71 -3.77 -27.19
C PHE A 242 8.93 -3.26 -26.41
N GLU A 243 8.93 -1.97 -26.10
CA GLU A 243 10.00 -1.35 -25.33
C GLU A 243 9.62 -1.32 -23.85
N LEU A 244 10.34 -2.10 -23.05
CA LEU A 244 10.19 -2.04 -21.60
C LEU A 244 10.84 -0.75 -21.08
N PRO A 245 10.17 0.02 -20.21
CA PRO A 245 10.76 1.19 -19.58
C PRO A 245 12.00 0.84 -18.75
N PRO A 246 12.83 1.82 -18.37
CA PRO A 246 13.98 1.55 -17.52
C PRO A 246 13.57 1.00 -16.15
N GLY A 247 14.50 0.27 -15.53
CA GLY A 247 14.37 -0.16 -14.14
C GLY A 247 14.46 1.01 -13.16
N ASN A 248 14.09 0.74 -11.92
CA ASN A 248 14.16 1.73 -10.86
C ASN A 248 15.62 2.05 -10.46
N LYS A 249 15.94 3.33 -10.23
CA LYS A 249 17.25 3.76 -9.74
C LYS A 249 17.20 3.96 -8.23
N SER A 250 18.18 3.39 -7.53
CA SER A 250 18.35 3.55 -6.10
C SER A 250 19.84 3.61 -5.76
N ILE A 251 20.20 4.42 -4.79
CA ILE A 251 21.54 4.40 -4.20
C ILE A 251 21.66 3.12 -3.37
N ARG A 252 22.82 2.46 -3.34
CA ARG A 252 22.97 1.13 -2.74
C ARG A 252 24.12 1.11 -1.73
N PRO A 253 23.95 0.53 -0.53
CA PRO A 253 25.07 0.31 0.38
C PRO A 253 26.01 -0.77 -0.19
N GLY A 254 27.31 -0.65 0.08
CA GLY A 254 28.34 -1.46 -0.60
C GLY A 254 28.24 -2.98 -0.41
N ASN A 255 27.68 -3.46 0.70
CA ASN A 255 27.55 -4.90 1.01
C ASN A 255 26.17 -5.49 0.64
N ILE A 256 25.35 -4.76 -0.11
CA ILE A 256 23.94 -5.11 -0.28
C ILE A 256 23.70 -6.47 -0.96
N MET A 257 24.49 -6.82 -1.97
CA MET A 257 24.34 -8.09 -2.69
C MET A 257 24.59 -9.28 -1.77
N LEU A 258 25.59 -9.19 -0.88
CA LEU A 258 25.87 -10.23 0.11
C LEU A 258 24.70 -10.39 1.07
N ARG A 259 24.12 -9.27 1.55
CA ARG A 259 22.93 -9.31 2.43
C ARG A 259 21.74 -9.94 1.74
N TRP A 260 21.53 -9.63 0.47
CA TRP A 260 20.51 -10.28 -0.35
C TRP A 260 20.71 -11.79 -0.42
N TYR A 261 21.90 -12.26 -0.78
CA TYR A 261 22.20 -13.70 -0.81
C TYR A 261 22.00 -14.39 0.54
N VAL A 262 22.46 -13.79 1.63
CA VAL A 262 22.25 -14.33 2.99
C VAL A 262 20.75 -14.41 3.32
N SER A 263 19.98 -13.36 3.00
CA SER A 263 18.53 -13.30 3.22
C SER A 263 17.77 -14.32 2.37
N VAL A 264 18.24 -14.62 1.17
CA VAL A 264 17.68 -15.66 0.30
C VAL A 264 17.98 -17.04 0.88
N LEU A 265 19.25 -17.32 1.21
CA LEU A 265 19.70 -18.63 1.68
C LEU A 265 19.11 -19.03 3.03
N ASN A 266 18.89 -18.07 3.93
CA ASN A 266 18.24 -18.33 5.23
C ASN A 266 16.71 -18.27 5.15
N GLY A 267 16.12 -18.02 3.98
CA GLY A 267 14.68 -17.97 3.75
C GLY A 267 13.98 -16.68 4.22
N LYS A 268 14.70 -15.69 4.77
CA LYS A 268 14.09 -14.43 5.22
C LYS A 268 13.48 -13.62 4.09
N TYR A 269 14.11 -13.60 2.92
CA TYR A 269 13.63 -12.84 1.76
C TYR A 269 12.19 -13.22 1.35
N PHE A 270 11.85 -14.50 1.51
CA PHE A 270 10.55 -15.11 1.18
C PHE A 270 9.69 -15.39 2.42
N GLN A 271 10.12 -14.93 3.62
CA GLN A 271 9.42 -15.18 4.88
C GLN A 271 9.23 -16.69 5.17
N GLN A 272 10.18 -17.51 4.73
CA GLN A 272 10.22 -18.97 4.91
C GLN A 272 11.20 -19.42 6.01
N HIS A 273 11.78 -18.48 6.75
CA HIS A 273 12.78 -18.75 7.78
C HIS A 273 12.19 -19.34 9.07
N ALA A 274 10.90 -19.11 9.34
CA ALA A 274 10.19 -19.61 10.52
C ALA A 274 8.67 -19.70 10.28
N PRO A 275 7.92 -20.53 11.02
CA PRO A 275 6.45 -20.52 10.99
C PRO A 275 5.88 -19.15 11.39
N ILE A 276 4.73 -18.78 10.85
CA ILE A 276 4.10 -17.45 11.05
C ILE A 276 3.95 -17.04 12.53
N ARG A 277 3.64 -18.00 13.43
CA ARG A 277 3.54 -17.73 14.89
C ARG A 277 4.87 -17.42 15.59
N ARG A 278 5.99 -17.47 14.87
CA ARG A 278 7.34 -17.15 15.37
C ARG A 278 7.99 -15.99 14.62
N GLN A 279 7.34 -15.44 13.60
CA GLN A 279 7.85 -14.29 12.85
C GLN A 279 7.46 -13.01 13.59
N CYS A 280 8.26 -12.62 14.59
CA CYS A 280 8.00 -11.45 15.43
C CYS A 280 8.86 -10.23 15.06
N VAL A 281 9.64 -10.32 13.97
CA VAL A 281 10.55 -9.27 13.50
C VAL A 281 10.30 -9.04 12.01
N PRO A 282 10.12 -7.79 11.55
CA PRO A 282 9.96 -7.49 10.13
C PRO A 282 11.26 -7.75 9.36
N GLU A 283 11.30 -8.80 8.54
CA GLU A 283 12.50 -9.23 7.83
C GLU A 283 12.24 -9.52 6.35
N GLY A 284 13.30 -9.48 5.54
CA GLY A 284 13.21 -9.77 4.11
C GLY A 284 12.53 -8.65 3.32
N HIS A 285 11.94 -9.03 2.18
CA HIS A 285 11.26 -8.09 1.29
C HIS A 285 10.01 -7.49 1.94
N ALA A 286 9.84 -6.17 1.87
CA ALA A 286 8.84 -5.46 2.67
C ALA A 286 7.39 -5.72 2.20
N VAL A 287 7.13 -5.76 0.89
CA VAL A 287 5.78 -6.07 0.36
C VAL A 287 5.35 -7.49 0.72
N ARG A 288 6.19 -8.49 0.45
CA ARG A 288 6.00 -9.89 0.85
C ARG A 288 5.62 -10.04 2.33
N PHE A 289 6.44 -9.45 3.20
CA PHE A 289 6.15 -9.39 4.63
C PHE A 289 4.78 -8.76 4.92
N ALA A 290 4.50 -7.57 4.38
CA ALA A 290 3.24 -6.88 4.65
C ALA A 290 2.00 -7.67 4.14
N TYR A 291 2.12 -8.37 3.02
CA TYR A 291 1.06 -9.24 2.49
C TYR A 291 0.89 -10.50 3.34
N LEU A 292 1.97 -11.07 3.86
CA LEU A 292 1.92 -12.17 4.82
C LEU A 292 1.18 -11.79 6.10
N GLU A 293 1.53 -10.64 6.68
CA GLU A 293 0.90 -10.14 7.91
C GLU A 293 -0.59 -9.79 7.67
N THR A 294 -0.91 -9.22 6.50
CA THR A 294 -2.29 -8.95 6.09
C THR A 294 -3.10 -10.25 6.01
N ALA A 295 -2.60 -11.26 5.29
CA ALA A 295 -3.27 -12.55 5.15
C ALA A 295 -3.42 -13.28 6.49
N THR A 296 -2.40 -13.21 7.35
CA THR A 296 -2.43 -13.82 8.68
C THR A 296 -3.48 -13.16 9.59
N ALA A 297 -3.57 -11.82 9.55
CA ALA A 297 -4.61 -11.08 10.26
C ALA A 297 -6.01 -11.40 9.71
N MET A 298 -6.18 -11.48 8.38
CA MET A 298 -7.44 -11.90 7.75
C MET A 298 -7.85 -13.32 8.16
N LEU A 299 -6.90 -14.26 8.22
CA LEU A 299 -7.16 -15.62 8.69
C LEU A 299 -7.61 -15.61 10.16
N ALA A 300 -6.95 -14.84 11.03
CA ALA A 300 -7.32 -14.71 12.43
C ALA A 300 -8.77 -14.20 12.58
N ARG A 301 -9.20 -13.25 11.74
CA ARG A 301 -10.59 -12.77 11.70
C ARG A 301 -11.57 -13.82 11.21
N ALA A 302 -11.28 -14.44 10.07
CA ALA A 302 -12.16 -15.41 9.43
C ALA A 302 -12.39 -16.65 10.29
N THR A 303 -11.41 -17.02 11.11
CA THR A 303 -11.44 -18.25 11.94
C THR A 303 -11.69 -17.99 13.42
N GLY A 304 -11.54 -16.74 13.88
CA GLY A 304 -11.51 -16.40 15.31
C GLY A 304 -10.24 -16.85 16.04
N ASP A 305 -9.21 -17.35 15.34
CA ASP A 305 -7.97 -17.83 15.95
C ASP A 305 -7.11 -16.65 16.46
N ARG A 306 -7.30 -16.32 17.73
CA ARG A 306 -6.53 -15.29 18.43
C ARG A 306 -5.07 -15.70 18.71
N SER A 307 -4.69 -16.97 18.52
CA SER A 307 -3.30 -17.43 18.73
C SER A 307 -2.30 -16.85 17.72
N LEU A 308 -2.79 -16.27 16.63
CA LEU A 308 -1.99 -15.59 15.61
C LEU A 308 -1.58 -14.16 16.04
N LEU A 309 -2.33 -13.54 16.96
CA LEU A 309 -2.13 -12.12 17.30
C LEU A 309 -0.80 -11.79 17.96
N PRO A 310 -0.25 -12.60 18.89
CA PRO A 310 1.01 -12.24 19.54
C PRO A 310 2.17 -12.00 18.57
N ALA A 311 2.25 -12.80 17.49
CA ALA A 311 3.28 -12.62 16.46
C ALA A 311 3.03 -11.35 15.63
N LEU A 312 1.78 -11.15 15.17
CA LEU A 312 1.36 -9.93 14.46
C LEU A 312 1.66 -8.66 15.26
N GLU A 313 1.28 -8.63 16.54
CA GLU A 313 1.47 -7.48 17.42
C GLU A 313 2.95 -7.22 17.70
N ALA A 314 3.75 -8.28 17.94
CA ALA A 314 5.18 -8.15 18.17
C ALA A 314 5.92 -7.65 16.91
N ALA A 315 5.58 -8.18 15.74
CA ALA A 315 6.15 -7.73 14.47
C ALA A 315 5.78 -6.27 14.17
N TRP A 316 4.54 -5.89 14.41
CA TRP A 316 4.08 -4.50 14.25
C TRP A 316 4.80 -3.56 15.21
N GLU A 317 4.93 -3.94 16.48
CA GLU A 317 5.61 -3.14 17.50
C GLU A 317 7.07 -2.93 17.13
N ARG A 318 7.76 -3.99 16.68
CA ARG A 318 9.15 -3.93 16.23
C ARG A 318 9.32 -3.07 14.97
N MET A 319 8.38 -3.14 14.03
CA MET A 319 8.36 -2.29 12.83
C MET A 319 8.30 -0.81 13.23
N VAL A 320 7.30 -0.44 14.04
CA VAL A 320 7.05 0.96 14.44
C VAL A 320 8.19 1.51 15.28
N THR A 321 8.72 0.71 16.20
CA THR A 321 9.76 1.18 17.11
C THR A 321 11.15 1.26 16.46
N ARG A 322 11.48 0.38 15.50
CA ARG A 322 12.88 0.19 15.06
C ARG A 322 13.13 0.16 13.56
N ARG A 323 12.11 -0.03 12.71
CA ARG A 323 12.30 -0.32 11.27
C ARG A 323 11.35 0.44 10.34
N MET A 324 10.84 1.59 10.77
CA MET A 324 9.93 2.44 10.02
C MET A 324 10.49 3.86 9.93
N TYR A 325 10.49 4.44 8.73
CA TYR A 325 10.89 5.83 8.51
C TYR A 325 9.84 6.81 9.05
N VAL A 326 10.22 8.08 9.25
CA VAL A 326 9.29 9.12 9.76
C VAL A 326 8.09 9.36 8.86
N THR A 327 8.17 9.03 7.57
CA THR A 327 7.04 9.07 6.63
C THR A 327 6.08 7.89 6.78
N GLY A 328 6.39 6.93 7.65
CA GLY A 328 5.71 5.63 7.73
C GLY A 328 6.20 4.62 6.69
N GLY A 329 7.15 4.98 5.83
CA GLY A 329 7.73 4.09 4.83
C GLY A 329 8.50 2.94 5.46
N ILE A 330 8.46 1.76 4.83
CA ILE A 330 9.14 0.55 5.30
C ILE A 330 10.04 -0.04 4.20
N GLY A 331 11.17 -0.62 4.62
CA GLY A 331 12.19 -1.15 3.73
C GLY A 331 13.36 -0.18 3.55
N SER A 332 14.45 -0.40 4.27
CA SER A 332 15.64 0.45 4.27
C SER A 332 16.75 -0.03 3.35
N LEU A 333 16.59 -1.20 2.73
CA LEU A 333 17.61 -1.80 1.88
C LEU A 333 17.16 -1.88 0.41
N PRO A 334 17.75 -1.07 -0.46
CA PRO A 334 17.66 -1.22 -1.92
C PRO A 334 18.13 -2.62 -2.36
N VAL A 335 17.68 -3.16 -3.49
CA VAL A 335 17.91 -4.56 -3.95
C VAL A 335 17.17 -5.63 -3.16
N LEU A 336 17.17 -5.57 -1.82
CA LEU A 336 16.27 -6.43 -1.03
C LEU A 336 14.82 -5.95 -1.12
N GLU A 337 14.64 -4.66 -1.39
CA GLU A 337 13.33 -3.98 -1.38
C GLU A 337 12.65 -4.22 -0.02
N GLY A 338 13.46 -4.16 1.03
CA GLY A 338 13.18 -4.88 2.26
C GLY A 338 13.83 -4.30 3.49
N PHE A 339 13.55 -4.93 4.63
CA PHE A 339 13.99 -4.46 5.93
C PHE A 339 15.50 -4.62 6.12
N GLY A 340 16.12 -3.57 6.65
CA GLY A 340 17.45 -3.62 7.23
C GLY A 340 17.44 -4.16 8.65
N ASN A 341 18.55 -3.96 9.35
CA ASN A 341 18.62 -4.20 10.78
C ASN A 341 17.81 -3.13 11.52
N ASP A 342 17.60 -3.35 12.81
CA ASP A 342 17.08 -2.32 13.70
C ASP A 342 17.91 -1.04 13.63
N ASP A 343 17.20 0.09 13.62
CA ASP A 343 17.76 1.44 13.66
C ASP A 343 18.49 1.82 12.35
N GLU A 344 18.50 0.92 11.35
CA GLU A 344 19.08 1.14 10.02
C GLU A 344 18.09 1.88 9.12
N LEU A 345 17.94 3.18 9.36
CA LEU A 345 17.00 4.07 8.68
C LEU A 345 17.73 5.22 7.97
N ASP A 346 18.70 4.91 7.12
CA ASP A 346 19.41 5.91 6.32
C ASP A 346 18.44 6.60 5.34
N PRO A 347 18.34 7.95 5.33
CA PRO A 347 17.36 8.67 4.52
C PRO A 347 17.68 8.67 3.01
N GLU A 348 18.94 8.47 2.62
CA GLU A 348 19.37 8.44 1.22
C GLU A 348 19.25 7.02 0.62
N TYR A 349 19.47 5.98 1.44
CA TYR A 349 19.26 4.59 1.03
C TYR A 349 17.80 4.12 1.15
N ALA A 350 16.92 4.89 1.78
CA ALA A 350 15.52 4.53 1.98
C ALA A 350 14.88 4.01 0.68
N TYR A 351 14.57 2.71 0.66
CA TYR A 351 13.82 2.14 -0.44
C TYR A 351 12.35 2.54 -0.29
N ALA A 352 11.78 2.30 0.90
CA ALA A 352 10.47 2.79 1.32
C ALA A 352 9.43 2.66 0.19
N GLU A 353 9.34 1.46 -0.39
CA GLU A 353 8.56 1.21 -1.60
C GLU A 353 7.09 1.59 -1.41
N THR A 354 6.50 2.23 -2.42
CA THR A 354 5.08 2.58 -2.38
C THR A 354 4.18 1.37 -2.12
N CYS A 355 4.42 0.22 -2.76
CA CYS A 355 3.67 -1.02 -2.48
C CYS A 355 3.83 -1.52 -1.05
N ALA A 356 4.97 -1.28 -0.42
CA ALA A 356 5.20 -1.72 0.96
C ALA A 356 4.40 -0.85 1.94
N ALA A 357 4.30 0.46 1.68
CA ALA A 357 3.37 1.32 2.40
C ALA A 357 1.92 0.83 2.25
N LEU A 358 1.47 0.52 1.03
CA LEU A 358 0.12 0.00 0.78
C LEU A 358 -0.15 -1.34 1.48
N GLY A 359 0.79 -2.29 1.44
CA GLY A 359 0.67 -3.54 2.18
C GLY A 359 0.56 -3.30 3.70
N SER A 360 1.31 -2.33 4.24
CA SER A 360 1.22 -1.95 5.64
C SER A 360 -0.13 -1.30 5.98
N LEU A 361 -0.72 -0.51 5.08
CA LEU A 361 -2.09 0.00 5.24
C LEU A 361 -3.09 -1.15 5.39
N PHE A 362 -3.01 -2.17 4.53
CA PHE A 362 -3.92 -3.32 4.59
C PHE A 362 -3.75 -4.10 5.88
N TRP A 363 -2.52 -4.32 6.33
CA TRP A 363 -2.24 -5.00 7.60
C TRP A 363 -2.81 -4.20 8.79
N ASN A 364 -2.53 -2.90 8.86
CA ASN A 364 -3.06 -2.00 9.88
C ASN A 364 -4.60 -2.02 9.91
N TRP A 365 -5.26 -2.04 8.76
CA TRP A 365 -6.71 -2.13 8.68
C TRP A 365 -7.27 -3.43 9.27
N GLN A 366 -6.61 -4.58 9.01
CA GLN A 366 -7.02 -5.85 9.60
C GLN A 366 -6.79 -5.85 11.12
N MET A 367 -5.64 -5.34 11.58
CA MET A 367 -5.34 -5.23 13.01
C MET A 367 -6.32 -4.31 13.75
N ALA A 368 -6.71 -3.18 13.14
CA ALA A 368 -7.72 -2.28 13.69
C ALA A 368 -9.07 -3.00 13.88
N GLN A 369 -9.51 -3.79 12.89
CA GLN A 369 -10.76 -4.55 12.98
C GLN A 369 -10.72 -5.68 14.02
N ILE A 370 -9.55 -6.29 14.25
CA ILE A 370 -9.39 -7.38 15.22
C ILE A 370 -9.36 -6.86 16.66
N THR A 371 -8.61 -5.79 16.88
CA THR A 371 -8.22 -5.32 18.22
C THR A 371 -9.04 -4.13 18.70
N GLY A 372 -9.64 -3.36 17.79
CA GLY A 372 -10.28 -2.08 18.09
C GLY A 372 -9.29 -0.98 18.51
N ALA A 373 -7.98 -1.20 18.40
CA ALA A 373 -6.98 -0.25 18.87
C ALA A 373 -6.71 0.87 17.84
N ALA A 374 -6.76 2.12 18.29
CA ALA A 374 -6.57 3.30 17.44
C ALA A 374 -5.17 3.40 16.81
N LYS A 375 -4.14 2.82 17.44
CA LYS A 375 -2.75 2.86 16.94
C LYS A 375 -2.58 2.35 15.51
N TYR A 376 -3.36 1.34 15.13
CA TYR A 376 -3.34 0.80 13.77
C TYR A 376 -4.01 1.75 12.78
N SER A 377 -5.09 2.41 13.20
CA SER A 377 -5.81 3.39 12.36
C SER A 377 -5.02 4.70 12.20
N ASP A 378 -4.26 5.06 13.23
CA ASP A 378 -3.35 6.19 13.22
C ASP A 378 -2.16 5.97 12.29
N LEU A 379 -1.52 4.79 12.36
CA LEU A 379 -0.46 4.46 11.43
C LEU A 379 -0.96 4.35 9.98
N PHE A 380 -2.18 3.83 9.78
CA PHE A 380 -2.84 3.85 8.47
C PHE A 380 -2.93 5.28 7.92
N GLU A 381 -3.44 6.23 8.71
CA GLU A 381 -3.54 7.64 8.31
C GLU A 381 -2.17 8.20 7.95
N TRP A 382 -1.21 8.04 8.86
CA TRP A 382 0.13 8.58 8.71
C TRP A 382 0.83 8.06 7.44
N GLN A 383 0.72 6.77 7.15
CA GLN A 383 1.26 6.18 5.92
C GLN A 383 0.48 6.63 4.68
N LEU A 384 -0.84 6.73 4.76
CA LEU A 384 -1.70 7.13 3.64
C LEU A 384 -1.31 8.52 3.13
N TYR A 385 -1.18 9.51 4.04
CA TYR A 385 -0.86 10.90 3.69
C TYR A 385 0.62 11.14 3.35
N ASN A 386 1.51 10.19 3.63
CA ASN A 386 2.94 10.33 3.40
C ASN A 386 3.48 9.22 2.49
N ALA A 387 3.91 8.09 3.06
CA ALA A 387 4.61 7.02 2.33
C ALA A 387 3.82 6.36 1.19
N ALA A 388 2.49 6.41 1.21
CA ALA A 388 1.66 5.97 0.09
C ALA A 388 1.41 7.11 -0.92
N ALA A 389 0.95 8.28 -0.46
CA ALA A 389 0.59 9.39 -1.33
C ALA A 389 1.75 9.91 -2.19
N VAL A 390 2.99 9.84 -1.68
CA VAL A 390 4.18 10.25 -2.43
C VAL A 390 4.37 9.45 -3.73
N GLY A 391 3.82 8.23 -3.83
CA GLY A 391 4.00 7.35 -4.96
C GLY A 391 3.35 7.82 -6.27
N MET A 392 2.36 8.72 -6.21
CA MET A 392 1.65 9.25 -7.39
C MET A 392 1.80 10.77 -7.46
N GLY A 393 2.17 11.29 -8.64
CA GLY A 393 2.21 12.71 -8.91
C GLY A 393 0.80 13.32 -8.93
N LEU A 394 0.73 14.64 -8.82
CA LEU A 394 -0.53 15.40 -8.85
C LEU A 394 -1.30 15.20 -10.15
N ASP A 395 -0.59 14.94 -11.24
CA ASP A 395 -1.17 14.67 -12.56
C ASP A 395 -1.71 13.23 -12.72
N GLY A 396 -1.40 12.33 -11.79
CA GLY A 396 -1.75 10.92 -11.87
C GLY A 396 -0.96 10.10 -12.89
N THR A 397 0.01 10.71 -13.59
CA THR A 397 0.77 10.04 -14.67
C THR A 397 2.26 9.87 -14.36
N GLY A 398 2.80 10.59 -13.38
CA GLY A 398 4.14 10.36 -12.85
C GLY A 398 4.15 9.57 -11.54
N TYR A 399 5.06 8.60 -11.40
CA TYR A 399 5.15 7.74 -10.22
C TYR A 399 6.54 7.74 -9.59
N LEU A 400 6.59 7.50 -8.27
CA LEU A 400 7.81 7.11 -7.56
C LEU A 400 7.67 5.66 -7.09
N TYR A 401 8.70 4.87 -7.35
CA TYR A 401 8.78 3.48 -6.89
C TYR A 401 9.40 3.43 -5.49
N ASN A 402 10.64 3.90 -5.37
CA ASN A 402 11.31 4.14 -4.08
C ASN A 402 11.12 5.59 -3.63
N ASN A 403 10.97 5.77 -2.32
CA ASN A 403 10.60 7.05 -1.73
C ASN A 403 11.68 7.50 -0.73
N PRO A 404 12.81 8.07 -1.20
CA PRO A 404 13.88 8.51 -0.33
C PRO A 404 13.42 9.66 0.56
N LEU A 405 14.13 9.88 1.67
CA LEU A 405 13.96 11.03 2.57
C LEU A 405 15.08 12.06 2.42
N ALA A 406 16.12 11.72 1.66
CA ALA A 406 17.16 12.62 1.19
C ALA A 406 17.49 12.27 -0.27
N CYS A 407 17.39 13.26 -1.16
CA CYS A 407 17.69 13.13 -2.59
C CYS A 407 18.66 14.23 -3.00
N ARG A 408 19.91 13.87 -3.33
CA ARG A 408 20.91 14.79 -3.90
C ARG A 408 20.82 14.92 -5.43
N GLY A 409 19.87 14.22 -6.03
CA GLY A 409 19.64 14.14 -7.48
C GLY A 409 19.38 12.70 -7.95
N GLY A 410 18.92 12.55 -9.19
CA GLY A 410 18.79 11.24 -9.86
C GLY A 410 17.49 10.48 -9.61
N VAL A 411 16.73 10.81 -8.56
CA VAL A 411 15.36 10.29 -8.33
C VAL A 411 14.35 11.32 -8.81
N THR A 412 13.46 10.91 -9.71
CA THR A 412 12.41 11.75 -10.31
C THR A 412 11.19 10.91 -10.58
N ARG A 413 10.00 11.52 -10.60
CA ARG A 413 8.78 10.84 -11.05
C ARG A 413 8.96 10.32 -12.47
N LYS A 414 8.56 9.08 -12.71
CA LYS A 414 8.61 8.43 -14.02
C LYS A 414 7.21 8.03 -14.50
N PRO A 415 6.96 8.04 -15.81
CA PRO A 415 5.66 7.66 -16.34
C PRO A 415 5.34 6.18 -16.14
N TRP A 416 6.37 5.31 -16.12
CA TRP A 416 6.25 3.87 -15.92
C TRP A 416 7.62 3.26 -15.56
N TYR A 417 7.65 1.96 -15.25
CA TYR A 417 8.84 1.20 -14.88
C TYR A 417 8.84 -0.19 -15.52
N ALA A 418 10.02 -0.81 -15.64
CA ALA A 418 10.15 -2.22 -16.07
C ALA A 418 9.39 -3.20 -15.16
N VAL A 419 9.23 -2.82 -13.88
CA VAL A 419 8.44 -3.53 -12.87
C VAL A 419 7.46 -2.49 -12.32
N PRO A 420 6.22 -2.40 -12.85
CA PRO A 420 5.28 -1.34 -12.51
C PRO A 420 4.26 -1.81 -11.47
N CYS A 421 4.71 -2.39 -10.36
CA CYS A 421 3.80 -2.87 -9.31
C CYS A 421 3.03 -1.74 -8.61
N CYS A 422 3.63 -0.54 -8.49
CA CYS A 422 3.12 0.57 -7.69
C CYS A 422 1.92 1.32 -8.31
N PRO A 423 1.93 1.72 -9.60
CA PRO A 423 0.87 2.54 -10.19
C PRO A 423 -0.55 1.98 -10.02
N SER A 424 -0.81 0.76 -10.50
CA SER A 424 -2.14 0.15 -10.41
C SER A 424 -2.52 -0.19 -8.97
N ASN A 425 -1.54 -0.47 -8.10
CA ASN A 425 -1.77 -0.74 -6.69
C ASN A 425 -2.24 0.53 -5.92
N LEU A 426 -1.67 1.70 -6.25
CA LEU A 426 -2.19 2.99 -5.77
C LEU A 426 -3.62 3.21 -6.27
N SER A 427 -3.87 2.99 -7.57
CA SER A 427 -5.17 3.24 -8.18
C SER A 427 -6.29 2.41 -7.56
N ARG A 428 -6.08 1.11 -7.31
CA ARG A 428 -7.09 0.29 -6.62
C ARG A 428 -7.30 0.70 -5.17
N THR A 429 -6.25 1.12 -4.47
CA THR A 429 -6.36 1.57 -3.09
C THR A 429 -7.15 2.87 -3.02
N TRP A 430 -6.86 3.82 -3.90
CA TRP A 430 -7.55 5.12 -3.94
C TRP A 430 -9.03 4.93 -4.26
N ALA A 431 -9.34 4.05 -5.21
CA ALA A 431 -10.72 3.72 -5.55
C ALA A 431 -11.52 3.12 -4.38
N ASP A 432 -10.85 2.48 -3.42
CA ASP A 432 -11.52 1.81 -2.28
C ASP A 432 -11.35 2.51 -0.93
N LEU A 433 -10.84 3.74 -0.88
CA LEU A 433 -10.59 4.47 0.37
C LEU A 433 -11.81 4.53 1.31
N GLY A 434 -13.02 4.59 0.76
CA GLY A 434 -14.26 4.58 1.54
C GLY A 434 -14.41 3.37 2.47
N GLY A 435 -13.84 2.22 2.09
CA GLY A 435 -13.87 0.98 2.88
C GLY A 435 -13.02 1.03 4.16
N TYR A 436 -12.18 2.06 4.35
CA TYR A 436 -11.26 2.19 5.47
C TYR A 436 -11.66 3.29 6.47
N ILE A 437 -12.78 3.98 6.24
CA ILE A 437 -13.18 5.16 7.04
C ILE A 437 -13.89 4.75 8.32
N TYR A 438 -14.76 3.73 8.27
CA TYR A 438 -15.65 3.36 9.36
C TYR A 438 -15.61 1.86 9.67
N THR A 439 -15.78 1.50 10.94
CA THR A 439 -16.22 0.16 11.34
C THR A 439 -17.40 0.28 12.27
N ASN A 440 -18.29 -0.70 12.25
CA ASN A 440 -19.48 -0.70 13.09
C ASN A 440 -19.80 -2.09 13.64
N ASN A 441 -20.64 -2.10 14.66
CA ASN A 441 -21.34 -3.25 15.18
C ASN A 441 -22.76 -2.79 15.58
N ALA A 442 -23.51 -3.58 16.36
CA ALA A 442 -24.90 -3.28 16.68
C ALA A 442 -25.08 -2.00 17.53
N ASP A 443 -24.08 -1.63 18.35
CA ASP A 443 -24.17 -0.59 19.39
C ASP A 443 -23.06 0.47 19.30
N SER A 444 -22.17 0.40 18.30
CA SER A 444 -21.10 1.36 18.12
C SER A 444 -20.73 1.61 16.65
N LEU A 445 -20.22 2.81 16.41
CA LEU A 445 -19.62 3.24 15.14
C LEU A 445 -18.26 3.87 15.43
N SER A 446 -17.18 3.34 14.86
CA SER A 446 -15.85 3.93 14.91
C SER A 446 -15.54 4.75 13.68
N VAL A 447 -15.01 5.95 13.88
CA VAL A 447 -14.44 6.79 12.82
C VAL A 447 -12.92 6.61 12.82
N HIS A 448 -12.42 5.85 11.85
CA HIS A 448 -11.00 5.54 11.70
C HIS A 448 -10.26 6.64 10.96
N GLN A 449 -10.84 7.17 9.88
CA GLN A 449 -10.20 8.18 9.03
C GLN A 449 -11.10 9.41 8.95
N TYR A 450 -10.51 10.60 9.00
CA TYR A 450 -11.23 11.86 8.87
C TYR A 450 -11.19 12.36 7.43
N ILE A 451 -11.87 11.62 6.55
CA ILE A 451 -12.02 11.90 5.12
C ILE A 451 -13.49 12.25 4.84
N SER A 452 -13.74 13.40 4.21
CA SER A 452 -15.07 13.85 3.82
C SER A 452 -15.84 12.72 3.11
N SER A 453 -16.97 12.29 3.68
CA SER A 453 -17.68 11.08 3.25
C SER A 453 -19.13 11.01 3.69
N SER A 454 -19.91 10.15 3.04
CA SER A 454 -21.25 9.75 3.46
C SER A 454 -21.25 8.25 3.76
N PHE A 455 -21.77 7.88 4.92
CA PHE A 455 -21.85 6.53 5.44
C PHE A 455 -23.30 6.18 5.73
N THR A 456 -23.78 5.07 5.17
CA THR A 456 -25.23 4.73 5.19
C THR A 456 -25.55 3.35 5.75
N ASP A 457 -24.55 2.64 6.27
CA ASP A 457 -24.64 1.22 6.60
C ASP A 457 -24.21 0.95 8.05
N GLY A 458 -24.91 1.52 9.04
CA GLY A 458 -24.64 1.25 10.45
C GLY A 458 -25.70 1.73 11.43
N PRO A 459 -25.44 1.63 12.75
CA PRO A 459 -26.36 2.12 13.78
C PRO A 459 -26.53 3.64 13.72
N LEU A 460 -25.54 4.36 13.17
CA LEU A 460 -25.62 5.76 12.80
C LEU A 460 -25.23 5.91 11.33
N ASN A 461 -26.07 6.55 10.53
CA ASN A 461 -25.66 7.02 9.21
C ASN A 461 -25.08 8.43 9.37
N LEU A 462 -23.90 8.68 8.81
CA LEU A 462 -23.18 9.93 8.98
C LEU A 462 -22.89 10.60 7.64
N GLU A 463 -22.90 11.93 7.66
CA GLU A 463 -22.14 12.74 6.69
C GLU A 463 -20.99 13.40 7.44
N MET A 464 -19.76 13.22 6.94
CA MET A 464 -18.55 13.84 7.45
C MET A 464 -18.03 14.88 6.44
N ARG A 465 -17.74 16.08 6.94
CA ARG A 465 -16.94 17.11 6.26
C ARG A 465 -15.68 17.31 7.09
N SER A 466 -14.52 17.18 6.49
CA SER A 466 -13.22 17.23 7.16
C SER A 466 -12.29 18.15 6.39
N GLU A 467 -11.71 19.14 7.04
CA GLU A 467 -10.75 20.04 6.39
C GLU A 467 -9.33 19.47 6.36
N LEU A 468 -9.14 18.20 6.74
CA LEU A 468 -7.85 17.54 6.64
C LEU A 468 -7.43 17.33 5.17
N PRO A 469 -6.12 17.43 4.90
CA PRO A 469 -5.02 17.54 5.87
C PRO A 469 -4.61 18.99 6.20
N TRP A 470 -5.34 19.98 5.71
CA TRP A 470 -4.94 21.38 5.78
C TRP A 470 -5.33 22.04 7.09
N GLN A 471 -6.54 21.78 7.58
CA GLN A 471 -7.04 22.30 8.85
C GLN A 471 -7.67 21.20 9.71
N GLY A 472 -7.77 21.49 11.01
CA GLY A 472 -8.11 20.50 12.04
C GLY A 472 -9.60 20.35 12.32
N HIS A 473 -10.45 21.03 11.55
CA HIS A 473 -11.89 21.03 11.79
C HIS A 473 -12.59 19.87 11.06
N VAL A 474 -13.42 19.13 11.77
CA VAL A 474 -14.27 18.06 11.24
C VAL A 474 -15.68 18.21 11.76
N ARG A 475 -16.66 18.09 10.87
CA ARG A 475 -18.08 18.13 11.18
C ARG A 475 -18.73 16.81 10.78
N LEU A 476 -19.30 16.10 11.75
CA LEU A 476 -20.12 14.91 11.56
C LEU A 476 -21.58 15.28 11.75
N THR A 477 -22.44 14.93 10.81
CA THR A 477 -23.90 15.12 10.90
C THR A 477 -24.59 13.77 10.88
N VAL A 478 -25.42 13.49 11.89
CA VAL A 478 -26.24 12.28 11.95
C VAL A 478 -27.39 12.40 10.95
N LYS A 479 -27.43 11.48 9.98
CA LYS A 479 -28.44 11.43 8.92
C LYS A 479 -29.52 10.39 9.18
N ALA A 480 -29.21 9.34 9.93
CA ALA A 480 -30.18 8.34 10.39
C ALA A 480 -29.65 7.66 11.66
N VAL A 481 -30.57 7.18 12.48
CA VAL A 481 -30.29 6.37 13.67
C VAL A 481 -31.04 5.05 13.53
N ARG A 482 -30.36 3.94 13.79
CA ARG A 482 -30.87 2.57 13.59
C ARG A 482 -30.39 1.68 14.73
N GLY A 483 -31.20 0.69 15.08
CA GLY A 483 -30.83 -0.29 16.10
C GLY A 483 -31.04 0.20 17.54
N PRO A 484 -30.49 -0.52 18.53
CA PRO A 484 -30.65 -0.18 19.93
C PRO A 484 -29.87 1.09 20.31
N GLU A 485 -30.46 1.89 21.18
CA GLU A 485 -29.80 3.06 21.80
C GLU A 485 -29.44 2.75 23.26
N PRO A 486 -28.39 3.39 23.83
CA PRO A 486 -27.50 4.39 23.21
C PRO A 486 -26.51 3.77 22.21
N VAL A 487 -26.00 4.59 21.29
CA VAL A 487 -24.94 4.17 20.35
C VAL A 487 -23.64 4.92 20.68
N ALA A 488 -22.54 4.18 20.80
CA ALA A 488 -21.21 4.74 21.01
C ALA A 488 -20.56 5.18 19.69
N LEU A 489 -20.43 6.50 19.47
CA LEU A 489 -19.62 7.05 18.39
C LEU A 489 -18.16 7.17 18.87
N ARG A 490 -17.27 6.32 18.38
CA ARG A 490 -15.85 6.28 18.76
C ARG A 490 -15.02 7.11 17.79
N LEU A 491 -14.50 8.23 18.26
CA LEU A 491 -13.69 9.17 17.48
C LEU A 491 -12.21 8.89 17.74
N ARG A 492 -11.41 8.69 16.70
CA ARG A 492 -9.95 8.56 16.88
C ARG A 492 -9.35 9.91 17.28
N LEU A 493 -8.67 9.98 18.41
CA LEU A 493 -7.73 11.05 18.74
C LEU A 493 -6.35 10.67 18.15
N PRO A 494 -5.88 11.34 17.08
CA PRO A 494 -4.63 10.98 16.40
C PRO A 494 -3.39 11.30 17.23
N ALA A 495 -2.31 10.55 17.05
CA ALA A 495 -1.04 10.75 17.77
C ALA A 495 -0.29 12.03 17.34
N TRP A 496 -0.63 12.56 16.15
CA TRP A 496 -0.10 13.85 15.69
C TRP A 496 -0.74 15.05 16.38
N ALA A 497 -1.98 14.92 16.88
CA ALA A 497 -2.72 16.01 17.52
C ALA A 497 -2.20 16.26 18.94
N ALA A 498 -2.10 17.52 19.37
CA ALA A 498 -1.81 17.84 20.77
C ALA A 498 -3.01 17.59 21.69
N GLY A 499 -4.22 17.73 21.13
CA GLY A 499 -5.50 17.46 21.76
C GLY A 499 -6.62 17.50 20.73
N MET A 500 -7.80 17.06 21.16
CA MET A 500 -9.03 17.11 20.38
C MET A 500 -10.11 17.77 21.23
N ARG A 501 -10.80 18.76 20.69
CA ARG A 501 -12.02 19.30 21.29
C ARG A 501 -13.22 18.76 20.52
N THR A 502 -14.25 18.31 21.21
CA THR A 502 -15.50 17.89 20.56
C THR A 502 -16.68 18.68 21.11
N ARG A 503 -17.63 19.02 20.25
CA ARG A 503 -18.88 19.68 20.62
C ARG A 503 -20.04 18.96 19.97
N VAL A 504 -21.05 18.60 20.77
CA VAL A 504 -22.28 18.01 20.23
C VAL A 504 -23.43 19.02 20.34
N ASN A 505 -23.96 19.45 19.20
CA ASN A 505 -24.97 20.49 19.10
C ASN A 505 -24.57 21.77 19.87
N ALA A 506 -25.47 22.33 20.68
CA ALA A 506 -25.24 23.54 21.46
C ALA A 506 -24.54 23.29 22.82
N GLN A 507 -24.01 22.08 23.06
CA GLN A 507 -23.31 21.79 24.31
C GLN A 507 -21.93 22.47 24.34
N PRO A 508 -21.36 22.73 25.54
CA PRO A 508 -19.97 23.15 25.67
C PRO A 508 -19.01 22.14 25.02
N ALA A 509 -17.91 22.63 24.46
CA ALA A 509 -16.88 21.76 23.91
C ALA A 509 -16.16 21.01 25.05
N GLU A 510 -15.98 19.70 24.88
CA GLU A 510 -15.19 18.85 25.77
C GLU A 510 -13.78 18.68 25.19
N ALA A 511 -12.76 18.83 26.02
CA ALA A 511 -11.36 18.75 25.61
C ALA A 511 -10.73 17.42 26.03
N PHE A 512 -10.14 16.73 25.07
CA PHE A 512 -9.44 15.47 25.23
C PHE A 512 -7.95 15.66 24.91
N PRO A 513 -7.07 15.74 25.93
CA PRO A 513 -5.64 15.81 25.69
C PRO A 513 -5.11 14.47 25.17
N LEU A 514 -4.04 14.52 24.36
CA LEU A 514 -3.35 13.29 23.97
C LEU A 514 -2.81 12.55 25.20
N PRO A 515 -3.06 11.24 25.36
CA PRO A 515 -2.54 10.49 26.50
C PRO A 515 -1.02 10.53 26.55
N VAL A 516 -0.47 10.81 27.73
CA VAL A 516 0.95 10.63 28.00
C VAL A 516 1.22 9.14 28.17
N ARG A 517 2.05 8.57 27.29
CA ARG A 517 2.51 7.18 27.40
C ARG A 517 4.01 7.14 27.69
N SER A 518 4.40 6.24 28.58
CA SER A 518 5.78 5.98 28.99
C SER A 518 6.41 4.80 28.22
N ASP A 519 6.10 4.69 26.93
CA ASP A 519 6.64 3.64 26.06
C ASP A 519 8.07 3.97 25.62
N GLU A 520 8.85 2.95 25.21
CA GLU A 520 10.16 3.18 24.56
C GLU A 520 9.95 4.07 23.32
N PRO A 521 10.70 5.18 23.15
CA PRO A 521 10.54 6.03 21.97
C PRO A 521 10.80 5.27 20.66
N THR A 522 10.05 5.63 19.62
CA THR A 522 10.30 5.11 18.26
C THR A 522 11.54 5.76 17.67
N ASP A 523 12.23 5.00 16.82
CA ASP A 523 13.44 5.48 16.15
C ASP A 523 13.21 6.65 15.21
N ALA A 524 12.01 6.76 14.63
CA ALA A 524 11.63 7.85 13.74
C ALA A 524 11.04 9.09 14.44
N GLY A 525 10.77 9.01 15.74
CA GLY A 525 10.17 10.09 16.53
C GLY A 525 8.64 10.23 16.42
N TYR A 526 8.02 9.73 15.34
CA TYR A 526 6.56 9.59 15.25
C TYR A 526 6.10 8.31 15.96
N ASP A 527 5.07 8.40 16.80
CA ASP A 527 4.60 7.27 17.60
C ASP A 527 3.08 7.07 17.53
N PRO A 528 2.58 6.19 16.64
CA PRO A 528 1.15 5.92 16.49
C PRO A 528 0.54 5.23 17.71
N ARG A 529 1.35 4.65 18.62
CA ARG A 529 0.83 3.97 19.83
C ARG A 529 0.08 4.94 20.73
N LYS A 530 0.37 6.24 20.66
CA LYS A 530 -0.29 7.27 21.47
C LYS A 530 -1.76 7.50 21.11
N ALA A 531 -2.19 7.13 19.90
CA ALA A 531 -3.56 7.32 19.46
C ALA A 531 -4.56 6.49 20.28
N VAL A 532 -5.75 7.04 20.51
CA VAL A 532 -6.85 6.39 21.25
C VAL A 532 -8.19 6.65 20.58
N PHE A 533 -9.19 5.83 20.88
CA PHE A 533 -10.59 6.14 20.55
C PHE A 533 -11.25 6.80 21.75
N VAL A 534 -11.89 7.94 21.52
CA VAL A 534 -12.73 8.65 22.48
C VAL A 534 -14.18 8.29 22.20
N PRO A 535 -14.88 7.58 23.11
CA PRO A 535 -16.28 7.23 22.92
C PRO A 535 -17.20 8.40 23.29
N LEU A 536 -18.15 8.70 22.41
CA LEU A 536 -19.31 9.53 22.69
C LEU A 536 -20.56 8.64 22.70
N GLU A 537 -20.97 8.18 23.88
CA GLU A 537 -22.11 7.28 24.06
C GLU A 537 -23.35 8.06 24.47
N ARG A 538 -24.38 8.02 23.61
CA ARG A 538 -25.64 8.74 23.84
C ARG A 538 -26.77 8.21 22.95
N ALA A 539 -27.99 8.64 23.26
CA ALA A 539 -29.09 8.61 22.30
C ALA A 539 -28.86 9.71 21.24
N TRP A 540 -29.07 9.37 19.98
CA TRP A 540 -28.79 10.26 18.86
C TRP A 540 -30.09 10.66 18.18
N SER A 541 -30.16 11.89 17.70
CA SER A 541 -31.26 12.36 16.85
C SER A 541 -30.77 12.66 15.45
N VAL A 542 -31.63 12.45 14.46
CA VAL A 542 -31.35 12.92 13.09
C VAL A 542 -31.15 14.43 13.12
N GLY A 543 -30.06 14.89 12.53
CA GLY A 543 -29.65 16.29 12.57
C GLY A 543 -28.69 16.64 13.71
N ASP A 544 -28.40 15.71 14.63
CA ASP A 544 -27.32 15.93 15.60
C ASP A 544 -26.00 16.16 14.88
N VAL A 545 -25.22 17.13 15.38
CA VAL A 545 -23.93 17.51 14.83
C VAL A 545 -22.86 17.31 15.89
N VAL A 546 -21.79 16.61 15.52
CA VAL A 546 -20.54 16.55 16.26
C VAL A 546 -19.50 17.37 15.51
N GLU A 547 -19.02 18.44 16.14
CA GLU A 547 -17.87 19.21 15.67
C GLU A 547 -16.63 18.73 16.43
N ILE A 548 -15.52 18.60 15.70
CA ILE A 548 -14.24 18.15 16.21
C ILE A 548 -13.20 19.17 15.76
N ASP A 549 -12.41 19.67 16.70
CA ASP A 549 -11.28 20.54 16.44
C ASP A 549 -10.00 19.88 16.94
N PHE A 550 -9.11 19.52 16.02
CA PHE A 550 -7.78 19.02 16.34
C PHE A 550 -6.78 20.16 16.51
N ASP A 551 -6.01 20.13 17.59
CA ASP A 551 -4.85 21.00 17.73
C ASP A 551 -3.72 20.47 16.81
N MET A 552 -3.41 21.24 15.75
CA MET A 552 -2.41 20.91 14.71
C MET A 552 -1.15 21.79 14.81
N PRO A 553 -0.33 21.67 15.86
CA PRO A 553 0.91 22.44 15.96
C PRO A 553 1.92 22.00 14.89
N VAL A 554 2.83 22.91 14.53
CA VAL A 554 4.09 22.53 13.88
C VAL A 554 4.93 21.79 14.91
N ARG A 555 5.42 20.60 14.56
CA ARG A 555 6.17 19.72 15.47
C ARG A 555 7.55 19.41 14.88
N LEU A 556 8.53 19.33 15.77
CA LEU A 556 9.87 18.84 15.46
C LEU A 556 10.01 17.42 15.98
N LEU A 557 10.02 16.46 15.07
CA LEU A 557 10.30 15.05 15.38
C LEU A 557 11.80 14.81 15.29
N ARG A 558 12.35 14.10 16.26
CA ARG A 558 13.77 13.73 16.31
C ARG A 558 13.88 12.22 16.16
N ALA A 559 14.87 11.78 15.39
CA ALA A 559 15.22 10.37 15.39
C ALA A 559 15.83 9.99 16.75
N HIS A 560 15.63 8.75 17.17
CA HIS A 560 16.29 8.26 18.38
C HIS A 560 17.82 8.23 18.15
N PRO A 561 18.67 8.50 19.16
CA PRO A 561 20.14 8.46 19.03
C PRO A 561 20.77 7.13 18.54
N ARG A 562 19.96 6.08 18.39
CA ARG A 562 20.40 4.80 17.81
C ARG A 562 20.45 4.86 16.28
N VAL A 563 19.62 5.71 15.67
CA VAL A 563 19.60 5.93 14.25
C VAL A 563 20.76 6.84 13.88
N LYS A 564 21.81 6.23 13.31
CA LYS A 564 23.04 6.94 12.94
C LYS A 564 22.75 8.01 11.88
N GLY A 565 23.55 9.08 11.89
CA GLY A 565 23.48 10.15 10.88
C GLY A 565 22.36 11.18 11.08
N HIS A 566 21.57 11.05 12.14
CA HIS A 566 20.45 11.95 12.46
C HIS A 566 20.75 12.89 13.64
N ASP A 567 21.96 12.85 14.19
CA ASP A 567 22.37 13.70 15.31
C ASP A 567 22.18 15.19 14.97
N GLY A 568 21.46 15.89 15.84
CA GLY A 568 21.13 17.31 15.65
C GLY A 568 20.24 17.58 14.44
N ARG A 569 19.48 16.59 13.94
CA ARG A 569 18.51 16.78 12.86
C ARG A 569 17.06 16.59 13.34
N VAL A 570 16.16 17.33 12.71
CA VAL A 570 14.71 17.27 12.95
C VAL A 570 13.95 17.08 11.65
N ALA A 571 12.83 16.36 11.72
CA ALA A 571 11.80 16.33 10.69
C ALA A 571 10.64 17.22 11.15
N VAL A 572 10.18 18.10 10.26
CA VAL A 572 9.10 19.05 10.56
C VAL A 572 7.77 18.46 10.12
N THR A 573 6.76 18.48 11.00
CA THR A 573 5.42 17.94 10.71
C THR A 573 4.33 18.92 11.15
N ARG A 574 3.15 18.83 10.51
CA ARG A 574 1.92 19.53 10.94
C ARG A 574 0.73 18.67 10.56
N GLY A 575 -0.11 18.33 11.53
CA GLY A 575 -1.20 17.38 11.27
C GLY A 575 -0.68 16.00 10.89
N PRO A 576 -1.34 15.30 9.95
CA PRO A 576 -0.87 14.01 9.44
C PRO A 576 0.27 14.12 8.41
N LEU A 577 0.82 15.32 8.18
CA LEU A 577 1.79 15.57 7.11
C LEU A 577 3.22 15.71 7.64
N VAL A 578 4.14 14.95 7.02
CA VAL A 578 5.58 15.20 7.05
C VAL A 578 5.91 16.23 5.98
N TYR A 579 6.82 17.16 6.27
CA TYR A 579 7.27 18.18 5.32
C TYR A 579 8.72 17.94 4.88
N CYS A 580 9.10 18.49 3.72
CA CYS A 580 10.45 18.49 3.20
C CYS A 580 10.84 19.84 2.62
N LEU A 581 12.14 20.09 2.50
CA LEU A 581 12.70 21.15 1.67
C LEU A 581 12.93 20.61 0.26
N GLU A 582 12.59 21.40 -0.76
CA GLU A 582 13.07 21.22 -2.14
C GLU A 582 13.94 22.41 -2.54
N ASP A 583 14.99 22.18 -3.33
CA ASP A 583 15.92 23.24 -3.76
C ASP A 583 15.25 24.34 -4.58
N CYS A 584 14.22 23.98 -5.37
CA CYS A 584 13.44 24.92 -6.16
C CYS A 584 12.71 26.00 -5.33
N ASP A 585 12.44 25.76 -4.04
CA ASP A 585 11.85 26.76 -3.13
C ASP A 585 12.89 27.46 -2.24
N ASN A 586 14.13 26.96 -2.23
CA ASN A 586 15.17 27.33 -1.26
C ASN A 586 16.46 27.71 -2.00
N LEU A 587 16.32 28.60 -2.99
CA LEU A 587 17.42 29.01 -3.86
C LEU A 587 18.58 29.63 -3.06
N GLY A 588 19.79 29.13 -3.28
CA GLY A 588 21.00 29.60 -2.59
C GLY A 588 21.20 29.02 -1.19
N VAL A 589 20.34 28.10 -0.75
CA VAL A 589 20.49 27.35 0.51
C VAL A 589 21.04 25.95 0.20
N ASP A 590 22.10 25.53 0.90
CA ASP A 590 22.47 24.11 0.91
C ASP A 590 21.51 23.35 1.84
N LEU A 591 20.55 22.64 1.26
CA LEU A 591 19.51 21.93 2.00
C LEU A 591 20.06 20.96 3.06
N PHE A 592 21.22 20.36 2.81
CA PHE A 592 21.76 19.29 3.65
C PHE A 592 22.56 19.82 4.84
N ASP A 593 23.00 21.07 4.76
CA ASP A 593 23.76 21.79 5.77
C ASP A 593 23.00 22.95 6.43
N ALA A 594 21.83 23.34 5.89
CA ALA A 594 20.94 24.33 6.48
C ALA A 594 20.59 24.00 7.95
N ARG A 595 20.75 25.00 8.82
CA ARG A 595 20.48 24.92 10.25
C ARG A 595 19.24 25.75 10.59
N LEU A 596 18.12 25.08 10.79
CA LEU A 596 16.81 25.66 11.07
C LEU A 596 16.79 26.36 12.44
N ASP A 597 16.26 27.59 12.49
CA ASP A 597 15.81 28.23 13.74
C ASP A 597 14.37 27.75 14.06
N PRO A 598 14.16 26.88 15.08
CA PRO A 598 12.85 26.34 15.43
C PRO A 598 11.78 27.40 15.71
N GLU A 599 12.17 28.51 16.34
CA GLU A 599 11.24 29.55 16.79
C GLU A 599 10.73 30.41 15.62
N SER A 600 11.38 30.30 14.46
CA SER A 600 10.97 30.99 13.24
C SER A 600 9.84 30.27 12.48
N LEU A 601 9.52 29.02 12.84
CA LEU A 601 8.57 28.20 12.09
C LEU A 601 7.13 28.69 12.24
N SER A 602 6.48 28.88 11.10
CA SER A 602 5.03 29.12 11.01
C SER A 602 4.47 28.43 9.76
N TRP A 603 3.15 28.41 9.63
CA TRP A 603 2.47 27.84 8.48
C TRP A 603 1.67 28.91 7.74
N VAL A 604 1.56 28.75 6.43
CA VAL A 604 0.87 29.68 5.53
C VAL A 604 0.11 28.88 4.48
N GLU A 605 -1.13 29.27 4.21
CA GLU A 605 -1.90 28.78 3.06
C GLU A 605 -1.39 29.44 1.77
N ASP A 606 -1.13 28.63 0.75
CA ASP A 606 -0.64 29.07 -0.55
C ASP A 606 -1.50 28.41 -1.64
N GLU A 607 -2.51 29.14 -2.12
CA GLU A 607 -3.46 28.68 -3.13
C GLU A 607 -2.80 28.48 -4.51
N ALA A 608 -1.69 29.16 -4.78
CA ALA A 608 -1.01 29.10 -6.08
C ALA A 608 -0.04 27.93 -6.17
N LEU A 609 0.60 27.57 -5.06
CA LEU A 609 1.61 26.52 -5.03
C LEU A 609 0.98 25.13 -5.04
N LEU A 610 1.35 24.30 -6.03
CA LEU A 610 1.01 22.87 -6.08
C LEU A 610 -0.49 22.56 -5.98
N GLY A 611 -1.34 23.46 -6.49
CA GLY A 611 -2.80 23.29 -6.49
C GLY A 611 -3.49 23.65 -5.17
N GLY A 612 -2.83 24.42 -4.31
CA GLY A 612 -3.37 24.87 -3.03
C GLY A 612 -2.90 24.00 -1.87
N ILE A 613 -1.98 24.52 -1.08
CA ILE A 613 -1.36 23.78 0.03
C ILE A 613 -1.24 24.63 1.29
N VAL A 614 -1.08 23.96 2.42
CA VAL A 614 -0.42 24.58 3.58
C VAL A 614 1.06 24.29 3.48
N LYS A 615 1.88 25.33 3.40
CA LYS A 615 3.35 25.24 3.48
C LYS A 615 3.85 25.70 4.84
N LEU A 616 5.06 25.28 5.22
CA LEU A 616 5.74 25.84 6.38
C LEU A 616 6.81 26.82 5.91
N VAL A 617 6.91 27.95 6.61
CA VAL A 617 7.97 28.93 6.40
C VAL A 617 8.78 29.05 7.67
N GLY A 618 10.09 29.22 7.52
CA GLY A 618 11.01 29.41 8.62
C GLY A 618 12.26 30.12 8.14
N ARG A 619 13.29 30.13 8.97
CA ARG A 619 14.60 30.68 8.65
C ARG A 619 15.70 29.77 9.14
N THR A 620 16.86 29.88 8.52
CA THR A 620 18.09 29.39 9.12
C THR A 620 18.55 30.31 10.25
N VAL A 621 19.44 29.84 11.12
CA VAL A 621 20.01 30.64 12.22
C VAL A 621 20.78 31.89 11.75
N ASP A 622 21.28 31.89 10.51
CA ASP A 622 21.91 33.03 9.84
C ASP A 622 20.93 33.89 9.01
N GLY A 623 19.64 33.57 9.06
CA GLY A 623 18.54 34.42 8.59
C GLY A 623 18.06 34.17 7.16
N GLN A 624 18.58 33.15 6.46
CA GLN A 624 18.08 32.75 5.14
C GLN A 624 16.67 32.15 5.26
N ALA A 625 15.78 32.49 4.34
CA ALA A 625 14.41 31.96 4.36
C ALA A 625 14.39 30.47 3.98
N LEU A 626 13.55 29.69 4.66
CA LEU A 626 13.27 28.30 4.36
C LEU A 626 11.79 28.12 4.04
N THR A 627 11.50 27.37 2.98
CA THR A 627 10.15 26.95 2.60
C THR A 627 10.08 25.43 2.58
N PHE A 628 9.17 24.88 3.37
CA PHE A 628 8.88 23.45 3.41
C PHE A 628 7.52 23.17 2.78
N ILE A 629 7.45 22.13 1.96
CA ILE A 629 6.21 21.62 1.39
C ILE A 629 5.87 20.24 1.95
N PRO A 630 4.60 19.79 1.92
CA PRO A 630 4.26 18.42 2.27
C PRO A 630 5.08 17.41 1.46
N TYR A 631 5.69 16.44 2.15
CA TYR A 631 6.59 15.44 1.56
C TYR A 631 5.95 14.75 0.37
N PHE A 632 4.68 14.36 0.45
CA PHE A 632 4.02 13.63 -0.63
C PHE A 632 3.95 14.42 -1.96
N LEU A 633 4.12 15.75 -1.92
CA LEU A 633 4.09 16.64 -3.08
C LEU A 633 5.45 16.84 -3.76
N TRP A 634 6.53 16.37 -3.17
CA TRP A 634 7.86 16.55 -3.76
C TRP A 634 7.96 15.90 -5.15
N GLY A 635 8.86 16.44 -6.00
CA GLY A 635 9.12 15.90 -7.34
C GLY A 635 8.00 16.14 -8.36
N ASN A 636 7.05 17.04 -8.09
CA ASN A 636 6.01 17.47 -9.05
C ASN A 636 6.43 18.69 -9.90
N ARG A 637 7.60 19.29 -9.65
CA ARG A 637 8.07 20.53 -10.31
C ARG A 637 9.36 20.35 -11.10
N GLY A 638 9.61 19.12 -11.53
CA GLY A 638 10.83 18.71 -12.22
C GLY A 638 11.87 18.09 -11.28
N PRO A 639 13.09 17.82 -11.79
CA PRO A 639 14.18 17.30 -10.97
C PRO A 639 14.61 18.32 -9.90
N SER A 640 14.68 17.87 -8.66
CA SER A 640 15.04 18.68 -7.49
C SER A 640 15.92 17.88 -6.53
N GLN A 641 16.74 18.58 -5.74
CA GLN A 641 17.23 18.07 -4.47
C GLN A 641 16.14 18.19 -3.40
N MET A 642 16.12 17.26 -2.46
CA MET A 642 15.11 17.22 -1.40
C MET A 642 15.67 16.63 -0.10
N THR A 643 15.26 17.16 1.05
CA THR A 643 15.50 16.52 2.36
C THR A 643 14.32 16.68 3.32
N VAL A 644 14.01 15.62 4.07
CA VAL A 644 13.06 15.62 5.19
C VAL A 644 13.75 16.00 6.50
N TRP A 645 15.03 15.61 6.67
CA TRP A 645 15.78 15.83 7.90
C TRP A 645 16.72 17.04 7.76
N VAL A 646 16.40 18.12 8.48
CA VAL A 646 17.17 19.37 8.49
C VAL A 646 17.95 19.49 9.80
N LYS A 647 19.10 20.17 9.80
CA LYS A 647 19.85 20.37 11.05
C LYS A 647 19.10 21.37 11.93
N GLU A 648 19.05 21.09 13.22
CA GLU A 648 18.54 22.01 14.24
C GLU A 648 19.64 23.02 14.64
N GLY A 649 19.23 24.28 14.76
CA GLY A 649 20.06 25.48 14.97
C GLY A 649 20.73 25.59 16.32
#